data_AF-A0AA35LFL0-F1
#
_entry.id   AF-A0AA35LFL0-F1
#
_cell.length_a   1.000
_cell.length_b   1.000
_cell.length_c   1.000
_cell.angle_alpha   90.00
_cell.angle_beta   90.00
_cell.angle_gamma   90.00
#
_symmetry.space_group_name_H-M   'P 1'
#
loop_
_entity.id
_entity.type
_entity.pdbx_description
1 polymer ?
#
loop_
_entity_poly.entity_id
_entity_poly.type
_entity_poly.pdbx_seq_one_letter_code
_entity_poly.pdbx_strand_id
1 'polypeptide(L)'
;MKNIGNTCWFSAVIQSLFQLPEFRRLVLSYSLPESVLENCQSQSQDVSEFTHKLLDWLEDAFQLAVNVNGNSQDKSENPMVQLFYGTFLTEGIHEGKTFSKIETFGQYPLQVNGYKNLHGCLEGAMVEGETEPSSSNQSVKYGQERWFTKLPPVLTFELSRFEFNQSLGQPEKIHNKLEFPQIIYMDRFLYGNKKLVQAKREKIKKLKDQITVLQQKLERYTRYGSGASRFPLPDMLQYVLEFAGTRLPRAAPCTQDLTPVAECQTSETPPTQSRVTVTQAESAKDVASALATSHQEPNNKPLQFPRLPVKVPEGHVPREITKDEISLVVACLQRWREEVEQDIKDLNASIALLSQSIDQMYSDPLLHQVPYHLHAVLVHEGQANAGHYWAYIYNQPRKSWLKYNDISVTESSWEELERDSFGGLRNASAYCLMYINKKLPHFAAADYVNGQTQREVESLPLELQHYIQEDNWRLEQEVAEWEEQSSKMAQMDQSSPAESQDLSSDLGQERSCSSSSERMAHSLSSEHAMIAKEQTAQAIAKTADAYEKAGGLAALDKAFHEEYSRLYSLSTETPTPQNDPRLQHVLVYFLQNNAPKQVVERTLLEQFADKNLSYDERSISIMKVARAKLKEIGPDEVDMEEYKKWHEDYSLFRKVSIYLLTGLELYQNKQYYEALTYLVYAYQSNLTLRRKGANRGANASLIALYRRKCLLKLNDAAAALFESSNELSVDEGVNILNELIIPCMHLLISSDTSKDDLDAVEVMRNRWCAYLGKDMNEDLQLKLSEFLPRLLDCSSEGIVLKEPPKIRPNSPYDLCSRFAAVMESIHGASTVTVK
;
A
#
# COMPACT_ATOMS: atom_id res chain seq x y z
N MET A 1 -14.66 -8.01 14.15
CA MET A 1 -15.13 -6.98 15.11
C MET A 1 -15.42 -5.68 14.36
N LYS A 2 -16.57 -5.04 14.62
CA LYS A 2 -16.89 -3.74 14.01
C LYS A 2 -15.94 -2.67 14.52
N ASN A 3 -15.29 -1.95 13.61
CA ASN A 3 -14.38 -0.86 13.97
C ASN A 3 -15.19 0.33 14.49
N ILE A 4 -14.86 0.78 15.71
CA ILE A 4 -15.50 1.94 16.35
C ILE A 4 -14.46 3.05 16.39
N GLY A 5 -14.50 3.95 15.39
CA GLY A 5 -13.55 5.05 15.26
C GLY A 5 -12.16 4.58 14.81
N ASN A 6 -11.11 4.97 15.55
CA ASN A 6 -9.70 4.65 15.25
C ASN A 6 -9.17 3.53 16.16
N THR A 7 -9.96 2.49 16.42
CA THR A 7 -9.65 1.43 17.41
C THR A 7 -9.34 0.07 16.77
N CYS A 8 -9.01 0.00 15.49
CA CYS A 8 -8.67 -1.25 14.80
C CYS A 8 -7.48 -2.00 15.43
N TRP A 9 -6.56 -1.31 16.10
CA TRP A 9 -5.47 -1.94 16.86
C TRP A 9 -6.01 -2.87 17.96
N PHE A 10 -7.11 -2.49 18.61
CA PHE A 10 -7.76 -3.31 19.65
C PHE A 10 -8.35 -4.58 19.07
N SER A 11 -9.03 -4.46 17.91
CA SER A 11 -9.54 -5.62 17.17
C SER A 11 -8.42 -6.63 16.86
N ALA A 12 -7.27 -6.16 16.36
CA ALA A 12 -6.15 -7.03 16.02
C ALA A 12 -5.61 -7.78 17.26
N VAL A 13 -5.40 -7.08 18.37
CA VAL A 13 -4.87 -7.65 19.62
C VAL A 13 -5.87 -8.63 20.24
N ILE A 14 -7.13 -8.25 20.40
CA ILE A 14 -8.15 -9.13 21.01
C ILE A 14 -8.37 -10.39 20.18
N GLN A 15 -8.41 -10.28 18.84
CA GLN A 15 -8.51 -11.48 18.00
C GLN A 15 -7.30 -12.39 18.18
N SER A 16 -6.08 -11.84 18.24
CA SER A 16 -4.87 -12.64 18.46
C SER A 16 -4.85 -13.36 19.80
N LEU A 17 -5.37 -12.73 20.86
CA LEU A 17 -5.47 -13.33 22.19
C LEU A 17 -6.63 -14.33 22.29
N PHE A 18 -7.81 -14.01 21.74
CA PHE A 18 -8.99 -14.88 21.78
C PHE A 18 -8.78 -16.19 21.04
N GLN A 19 -7.96 -16.20 19.99
CA GLN A 19 -7.64 -17.42 19.25
C GLN A 19 -6.59 -18.32 19.93
N LEU A 20 -6.05 -17.90 21.08
CA LEU A 20 -5.31 -18.77 21.98
C LEU A 20 -6.31 -19.54 22.86
N PRO A 21 -6.44 -20.88 22.71
CA PRO A 21 -7.47 -21.64 23.41
C PRO A 21 -7.39 -21.51 24.93
N GLU A 22 -6.17 -21.53 25.47
CA GLU A 22 -5.95 -21.45 26.92
C GLU A 22 -6.26 -20.07 27.48
N PHE A 23 -5.89 -19.00 26.78
CA PHE A 23 -6.26 -17.63 27.17
C PHE A 23 -7.78 -17.46 27.16
N ARG A 24 -8.44 -17.89 26.08
CA ARG A 24 -9.89 -17.84 25.94
C ARG A 24 -10.59 -18.59 27.07
N ARG A 25 -10.11 -19.80 27.39
CA ARG A 25 -10.63 -20.61 28.50
C ARG A 25 -10.50 -19.87 29.83
N LEU A 26 -9.32 -19.30 30.13
CA LEU A 26 -9.08 -18.55 31.36
C LEU A 26 -10.04 -17.37 31.51
N VAL A 27 -10.19 -16.55 30.47
CA VAL A 27 -11.08 -15.37 30.46
C VAL A 27 -12.55 -15.77 30.63
N LEU A 28 -13.01 -16.80 29.93
CA LEU A 28 -14.41 -17.24 30.01
C LEU A 28 -14.76 -17.95 31.33
N SER A 29 -13.77 -18.54 31.99
CA SER A 29 -13.91 -19.16 33.31
C SER A 29 -13.67 -18.20 34.48
N TYR A 30 -13.37 -16.93 34.20
CA TYR A 30 -13.04 -15.94 35.22
C TYR A 30 -14.31 -15.50 35.96
N SER A 31 -14.27 -15.58 37.29
CA SER A 31 -15.34 -15.13 38.19
C SER A 31 -14.75 -14.28 39.31
N LEU A 32 -15.31 -13.10 39.55
CA LEU A 32 -14.90 -12.20 40.63
C LEU A 32 -16.02 -12.10 41.68
N PRO A 33 -15.73 -12.07 42.99
CA PRO A 33 -16.74 -11.77 44.00
C PRO A 33 -17.35 -10.37 43.83
N GLU A 34 -18.67 -10.23 43.99
CA GLU A 34 -19.42 -8.97 43.80
C GLU A 34 -18.83 -7.78 44.59
N SER A 35 -18.24 -8.03 45.76
CA SER A 35 -17.66 -7.00 46.63
C SER A 35 -16.46 -6.24 46.04
N VAL A 36 -15.80 -6.77 45.00
CA VAL A 36 -14.63 -6.15 44.36
C VAL A 36 -15.02 -5.36 43.10
N LEU A 37 -16.16 -5.69 42.48
CA LEU A 37 -16.62 -5.11 41.21
C LEU A 37 -17.01 -3.63 41.34
N GLU A 38 -17.50 -3.20 42.51
CA GLU A 38 -17.89 -1.81 42.77
C GLU A 38 -16.71 -0.81 42.79
N ASN A 39 -15.48 -1.28 43.02
CA ASN A 39 -14.29 -0.41 43.15
C ASN A 39 -13.55 -0.13 41.82
N CYS A 40 -13.88 -0.81 40.72
CA CYS A 40 -13.12 -0.74 39.47
C CYS A 40 -13.61 0.32 38.46
N GLN A 41 -14.68 1.09 38.74
CA GLN A 41 -15.35 1.94 37.74
C GLN A 41 -14.66 3.27 37.39
N SER A 42 -13.42 3.52 37.81
CA SER A 42 -12.77 4.81 37.58
C SER A 42 -11.32 4.70 37.15
N GLN A 43 -11.06 4.60 35.84
CA GLN A 43 -9.83 5.09 35.19
C GLN A 43 -9.92 4.98 33.65
N SER A 44 -10.00 6.11 32.95
CA SER A 44 -9.80 6.20 31.50
C SER A 44 -8.52 7.00 31.24
N GLN A 45 -7.53 6.39 30.57
CA GLN A 45 -6.27 7.05 30.18
C GLN A 45 -5.76 6.56 28.80
N ASP A 46 -4.80 7.35 28.30
CA ASP A 46 -4.25 7.52 26.94
C ASP A 46 -3.93 6.27 26.08
N VAL A 47 -4.00 6.44 24.75
CA VAL A 47 -4.19 5.37 23.73
C VAL A 47 -2.89 4.81 23.11
N SER A 48 -1.69 5.22 23.56
CA SER A 48 -0.42 4.62 23.07
C SER A 48 0.25 3.60 24.01
N GLU A 49 -0.25 3.40 25.23
CA GLU A 49 0.24 2.38 26.19
C GLU A 49 -0.73 1.20 26.37
N PHE A 50 -1.79 1.12 25.56
CA PHE A 50 -2.96 0.32 25.91
C PHE A 50 -2.75 -1.20 25.80
N THR A 51 -1.86 -1.70 24.94
CA THR A 51 -1.56 -3.14 24.87
C THR A 51 -0.84 -3.65 26.11
N HIS A 52 0.11 -2.88 26.65
CA HIS A 52 0.78 -3.19 27.91
C HIS A 52 -0.19 -3.03 29.08
N LYS A 53 -0.93 -1.91 29.14
CA LYS A 53 -1.94 -1.70 30.19
C LYS A 53 -3.05 -2.75 30.18
N LEU A 54 -3.47 -3.25 29.02
CA LEU A 54 -4.46 -4.32 28.94
C LEU A 54 -3.93 -5.61 29.57
N LEU A 55 -2.69 -6.01 29.26
CA LEU A 55 -2.08 -7.19 29.87
C LEU A 55 -1.84 -6.98 31.36
N ASP A 56 -1.45 -5.78 31.78
CA ASP A 56 -1.30 -5.44 33.19
C ASP A 56 -2.63 -5.50 33.94
N TRP A 57 -3.71 -4.96 33.35
CA TRP A 57 -5.06 -5.05 33.93
C TRP A 57 -5.56 -6.49 34.01
N LEU A 58 -5.28 -7.30 32.99
CA LEU A 58 -5.58 -8.73 33.03
C LEU A 58 -4.72 -9.44 34.09
N GLU A 59 -3.43 -9.12 34.21
CA GLU A 59 -2.57 -9.65 35.26
C GLU A 59 -3.14 -9.32 36.65
N ASP A 60 -3.45 -8.05 36.90
CA ASP A 60 -3.98 -7.56 38.17
C ASP A 60 -5.34 -8.19 38.50
N ALA A 61 -6.25 -8.27 37.52
CA ALA A 61 -7.55 -8.90 37.69
C ALA A 61 -7.41 -10.39 38.06
N PHE A 62 -6.59 -11.14 37.32
CA PHE A 62 -6.35 -12.55 37.64
C PHE A 62 -5.57 -12.73 38.95
N GLN A 63 -4.73 -11.77 39.35
CA GLN A 63 -4.08 -11.79 40.65
C GLN A 63 -5.09 -11.63 41.79
N LEU A 64 -6.09 -10.75 41.63
CA LEU A 64 -7.16 -10.59 42.61
C LEU A 64 -7.93 -11.90 42.80
N ALA A 65 -8.27 -12.60 41.72
CA ALA A 65 -8.96 -13.89 41.80
C ALA A 65 -8.11 -14.98 42.50
N VAL A 66 -6.79 -15.02 42.25
CA VAL A 66 -5.88 -15.93 42.95
C VAL A 66 -5.79 -15.59 44.44
N ASN A 67 -5.67 -14.31 44.80
CA ASN A 67 -5.58 -13.87 46.19
C ASN A 67 -6.87 -14.14 47.00
N VAL A 68 -8.04 -14.23 46.34
CA VAL A 68 -9.31 -14.60 46.97
C VAL A 68 -9.35 -16.11 47.27
N ASN A 69 -8.76 -16.94 46.41
CA ASN A 69 -8.82 -18.40 46.49
C ASN A 69 -7.61 -19.03 47.21
N GLY A 70 -6.49 -18.31 47.34
CA GLY A 70 -5.26 -18.76 47.97
C GLY A 70 -4.66 -17.70 48.92
N ASN A 71 -4.06 -18.14 50.03
CA ASN A 71 -3.44 -17.26 51.04
C ASN A 71 -2.03 -16.74 50.63
N SER A 72 -1.65 -16.85 49.36
CA SER A 72 -0.32 -16.52 48.82
C SER A 72 -0.38 -15.26 47.95
N GLN A 73 0.43 -14.24 48.27
CA GLN A 73 0.69 -13.08 47.40
C GLN A 73 1.70 -13.40 46.28
N ASP A 74 1.92 -14.67 45.96
CA ASP A 74 2.94 -15.06 44.98
C ASP A 74 2.41 -14.86 43.55
N LYS A 75 3.06 -13.95 42.81
CA LYS A 75 2.78 -13.72 41.39
C LYS A 75 3.02 -14.95 40.52
N SER A 76 3.81 -15.93 41.01
CA SER A 76 4.12 -17.15 40.25
C SER A 76 2.91 -18.07 40.04
N GLU A 77 1.86 -17.95 40.87
CA GLU A 77 0.61 -18.72 40.77
C GLU A 77 -0.39 -18.12 39.79
N ASN A 78 -0.16 -16.88 39.32
CA ASN A 78 -1.06 -16.20 38.41
C ASN A 78 -1.04 -16.86 37.02
N PRO A 79 -2.19 -17.33 36.50
CA PRO A 79 -2.24 -18.04 35.23
C PRO A 79 -1.86 -17.17 34.03
N MET A 80 -2.10 -15.84 34.08
CA MET A 80 -1.67 -14.92 33.02
C MET A 80 -0.15 -14.74 33.02
N VAL A 81 0.46 -14.66 34.21
CA VAL A 81 1.92 -14.60 34.36
C VAL A 81 2.56 -15.90 33.86
N GLN A 82 1.99 -17.05 34.18
CA GLN A 82 2.48 -18.35 33.69
C GLN A 82 2.38 -18.49 32.16
N LEU A 83 1.42 -17.82 31.52
CA LEU A 83 1.15 -17.94 30.09
C LEU A 83 2.05 -17.04 29.24
N PHE A 84 2.26 -15.78 29.65
CA PHE A 84 2.93 -14.76 28.86
C PHE A 84 4.32 -14.35 29.37
N TYR A 85 4.68 -14.68 30.62
CA TYR A 85 5.94 -14.21 31.21
C TYR A 85 7.00 -15.30 31.36
N GLY A 86 8.24 -14.91 31.07
CA GLY A 86 9.44 -15.70 31.28
C GLY A 86 10.49 -14.94 32.08
N THR A 87 11.67 -15.54 32.18
CA THR A 87 12.84 -14.91 32.80
C THR A 87 14.07 -15.05 31.91
N PHE A 88 14.93 -14.04 31.93
CA PHE A 88 16.25 -14.09 31.33
C PHE A 88 17.32 -13.65 32.33
N LEU A 89 18.54 -14.09 32.09
CA LEU A 89 19.71 -13.76 32.87
C LEU A 89 20.60 -12.81 32.06
N THR A 90 20.93 -11.68 32.65
CA THR A 90 21.88 -10.71 32.16
C THR A 90 23.20 -10.90 32.88
N GLU A 91 24.28 -11.18 32.14
CA GLU A 91 25.64 -11.28 32.67
C GLU A 91 26.57 -10.34 31.91
N GLY A 92 27.44 -9.62 32.60
CA GLY A 92 28.35 -8.71 31.95
C GLY A 92 29.52 -8.28 32.81
N ILE A 93 30.40 -7.48 32.21
CA ILE A 93 31.52 -6.83 32.88
C ILE A 93 31.32 -5.33 32.77
N HIS A 94 31.26 -4.65 33.92
CA HIS A 94 31.21 -3.20 34.01
C HIS A 94 32.35 -2.74 34.90
N GLU A 95 33.24 -1.89 34.38
CA GLU A 95 34.43 -1.41 35.10
C GLU A 95 35.31 -2.53 35.69
N GLY A 96 35.39 -3.67 35.02
CA GLY A 96 36.16 -4.84 35.48
C GLY A 96 35.47 -5.70 36.56
N LYS A 97 34.28 -5.30 37.04
CA LYS A 97 33.45 -6.11 37.94
C LYS A 97 32.44 -6.91 37.13
N THR A 98 32.32 -8.20 37.42
CA THR A 98 31.27 -9.04 36.85
C THR A 98 29.96 -8.79 37.57
N PHE A 99 28.87 -8.71 36.82
CA PHE A 99 27.52 -8.67 37.37
C PHE A 99 26.65 -9.74 36.71
N SER A 100 25.65 -10.21 37.45
CA SER A 100 24.68 -11.21 37.02
C SER A 100 23.33 -10.85 37.63
N LYS A 101 22.31 -10.63 36.79
CA LYS A 101 20.96 -10.22 37.21
C LYS A 101 19.91 -11.03 36.46
N ILE A 102 18.95 -11.59 37.17
CA ILE A 102 17.78 -12.25 36.57
C ILE A 102 16.64 -11.23 36.47
N GLU A 103 16.00 -11.15 35.32
CA GLU A 103 14.91 -10.23 35.02
C GLU A 103 13.73 -11.00 34.42
N THR A 104 12.51 -10.55 34.75
CA THR A 104 11.27 -11.06 34.20
C THR A 104 10.90 -10.30 32.93
N PHE A 105 10.33 -10.99 31.95
CA PHE A 105 9.86 -10.35 30.71
C PHE A 105 8.52 -10.96 30.27
N GLY A 106 7.66 -10.13 29.68
CA GLY A 106 6.45 -10.57 28.99
C GLY A 106 6.67 -10.48 27.48
N GLN A 107 6.50 -9.28 26.95
CA GLN A 107 6.88 -8.95 25.57
C GLN A 107 8.38 -8.67 25.49
N TYR A 108 9.07 -9.27 24.51
CA TYR A 108 10.51 -9.05 24.31
C TYR A 108 10.73 -8.07 23.15
N PRO A 109 11.14 -6.82 23.42
CA PRO A 109 11.32 -5.81 22.39
C PRO A 109 12.59 -6.05 21.57
N LEU A 110 12.48 -5.88 20.25
CA LEU A 110 13.55 -6.10 19.28
C LEU A 110 13.67 -4.91 18.35
N GLN A 111 14.88 -4.40 18.21
CA GLN A 111 15.18 -3.38 17.22
C GLN A 111 15.35 -4.01 15.83
N VAL A 112 14.60 -3.50 14.86
CA VAL A 112 14.61 -4.05 13.50
C VAL A 112 15.75 -3.49 12.65
N ASN A 113 16.24 -2.29 12.96
CA ASN A 113 17.26 -1.62 12.15
C ASN A 113 18.56 -2.45 12.04
N GLY A 114 19.12 -2.52 10.84
CA GLY A 114 20.37 -3.23 10.56
C GLY A 114 20.27 -4.75 10.44
N TYR A 115 19.10 -5.36 10.66
CA TYR A 115 18.93 -6.83 10.63
C TYR A 115 18.03 -7.30 9.49
N LYS A 116 18.40 -8.45 8.89
CA LYS A 116 17.65 -9.06 7.77
C LYS A 116 16.62 -10.08 8.22
N ASN A 117 16.83 -10.71 9.38
CA ASN A 117 15.97 -11.75 9.90
C ASN A 117 15.85 -11.72 11.43
N LEU A 118 14.81 -12.37 11.95
CA LEU A 118 14.48 -12.41 13.38
C LEU A 118 15.60 -13.01 14.24
N HIS A 119 16.31 -14.02 13.74
CA HIS A 119 17.46 -14.59 14.45
C HIS A 119 18.59 -13.57 14.62
N GLY A 120 18.83 -12.73 13.61
CA GLY A 120 19.79 -11.63 13.68
C GLY A 120 19.36 -10.57 14.69
N CYS A 121 18.09 -10.15 14.67
CA CYS A 121 17.54 -9.23 15.68
C CYS A 121 17.70 -9.76 17.10
N LEU A 122 17.34 -11.03 17.33
CA LEU A 122 17.49 -11.66 18.63
C LEU A 122 18.96 -11.75 19.05
N GLU A 123 19.84 -12.16 18.16
CA GLU A 123 21.27 -12.23 18.45
C GLU A 123 21.86 -10.87 18.86
N GLY A 124 21.48 -9.80 18.15
CA GLY A 124 21.86 -8.43 18.49
C GLY A 124 21.28 -7.96 19.83
N ALA A 125 20.03 -8.31 20.13
CA ALA A 125 19.40 -7.98 21.42
C ALA A 125 19.93 -8.82 22.60
N MET A 126 20.58 -9.96 22.33
CA MET A 126 21.22 -10.80 23.36
C MET A 126 22.64 -10.33 23.69
N VAL A 127 23.28 -9.50 22.85
CA VAL A 127 24.68 -9.08 23.03
C VAL A 127 24.76 -7.56 22.89
N GLU A 128 24.85 -6.87 24.03
CA GLU A 128 25.00 -5.41 24.08
C GLU A 128 26.46 -5.05 24.48
N GLY A 129 27.17 -4.36 23.59
CA GLY A 129 28.54 -3.87 23.81
C GLY A 129 29.57 -4.43 22.82
N GLU A 130 30.35 -3.55 22.20
CA GLU A 130 31.45 -3.93 21.30
C GLU A 130 32.54 -4.70 22.05
N THR A 131 32.86 -5.90 21.56
CA THR A 131 34.14 -6.57 21.84
C THR A 131 35.13 -6.26 20.71
N GLU A 132 35.20 -5.01 20.27
CA GLU A 132 36.18 -4.52 19.28
C GLU A 132 37.18 -3.61 20.03
N PRO A 133 38.48 -3.92 20.03
CA PRO A 133 39.48 -3.05 20.62
C PRO A 133 39.72 -1.86 19.68
N SER A 134 39.01 -0.75 19.89
CA SER A 134 39.40 0.53 19.32
C SER A 134 40.76 0.94 19.89
N SER A 135 41.65 1.38 19.02
CA SER A 135 43.10 1.58 19.24
C SER A 135 43.46 2.80 20.09
N SER A 136 42.73 3.07 21.18
CA SER A 136 43.07 4.09 22.16
C SER A 136 43.20 3.45 23.55
N ASN A 137 44.31 3.75 24.24
CA ASN A 137 44.76 3.08 25.47
C ASN A 137 43.92 3.37 26.73
N GLN A 138 42.61 3.60 26.61
CA GLN A 138 41.73 3.77 27.76
C GLN A 138 40.24 3.51 27.44
N SER A 139 39.91 2.36 26.85
CA SER A 139 38.52 1.91 26.77
C SER A 139 38.21 0.89 27.87
N VAL A 140 37.30 1.27 28.78
CA VAL A 140 36.69 0.33 29.72
C VAL A 140 35.94 -0.71 28.89
N LYS A 141 36.32 -1.99 29.00
CA LYS A 141 35.62 -3.09 28.32
C LYS A 141 34.25 -3.27 28.96
N TYR A 142 33.21 -2.75 28.30
CA TYR A 142 31.82 -3.03 28.61
C TYR A 142 31.31 -4.11 27.68
N GLY A 143 30.87 -5.23 28.24
CA GLY A 143 30.25 -6.30 27.47
C GLY A 143 29.17 -6.96 28.31
N GLN A 144 27.97 -7.03 27.77
CA GLN A 144 26.79 -7.61 28.40
C GLN A 144 26.16 -8.65 27.47
N GLU A 145 25.89 -9.84 28.00
CA GLU A 145 25.15 -10.89 27.33
C GLU A 145 23.85 -11.19 28.10
N ARG A 146 22.79 -11.49 27.36
CA ARG A 146 21.50 -11.94 27.89
C ARG A 146 21.24 -13.37 27.43
N TRP A 147 20.65 -14.17 28.32
CA TRP A 147 20.34 -15.58 28.10
C TRP A 147 18.98 -15.93 28.70
N PHE A 148 18.07 -16.49 27.91
CA PHE A 148 16.77 -16.92 28.44
C PHE A 148 16.95 -18.08 29.42
N THR A 149 16.37 -17.96 30.61
CA THR A 149 16.38 -19.00 31.65
C THR A 149 15.05 -19.75 31.67
N LYS A 150 13.94 -19.05 31.49
CA LYS A 150 12.60 -19.61 31.35
C LYS A 150 11.86 -18.89 30.23
N LEU A 151 11.32 -19.62 29.26
CA LEU A 151 10.49 -19.06 28.19
C LEU A 151 9.00 -19.24 28.52
N PRO A 152 8.15 -18.25 28.23
CA PRO A 152 6.71 -18.40 28.36
C PRO A 152 6.12 -19.36 27.30
N PRO A 153 5.00 -20.05 27.59
CA PRO A 153 4.23 -20.79 26.60
C PRO A 153 3.87 -19.98 25.36
N VAL A 154 3.47 -18.72 25.56
CA VAL A 154 3.18 -17.74 24.50
C VAL A 154 4.29 -16.70 24.52
N LEU A 155 5.14 -16.74 23.50
CA LEU A 155 6.29 -15.86 23.36
C LEU A 155 5.95 -14.73 22.38
N THR A 156 5.99 -13.50 22.87
CA THR A 156 5.63 -12.30 22.09
C THR A 156 6.86 -11.45 21.82
N PHE A 157 7.13 -11.15 20.56
CA PHE A 157 8.19 -10.23 20.13
C PHE A 157 7.58 -8.93 19.64
N GLU A 158 8.01 -7.81 20.22
CA GLU A 158 7.67 -6.48 19.73
C GLU A 158 8.76 -6.01 18.78
N LEU A 159 8.38 -5.65 17.55
CA LEU A 159 9.28 -5.22 16.51
C LEU A 159 9.29 -3.70 16.45
N SER A 160 10.26 -3.09 17.12
CA SER A 160 10.47 -1.65 17.08
C SER A 160 11.00 -1.24 15.71
N ARG A 161 10.14 -0.58 14.94
CA ARG A 161 10.42 -0.03 13.62
C ARG A 161 10.46 1.49 13.61
N PHE A 162 10.36 2.16 14.75
CA PHE A 162 10.45 3.61 14.78
C PHE A 162 11.82 4.03 15.29
N GLU A 163 12.51 4.87 14.52
CA GLU A 163 13.74 5.52 14.95
C GLU A 163 13.60 7.03 14.81
N PHE A 164 14.19 7.76 15.75
CA PHE A 164 14.18 9.21 15.69
C PHE A 164 15.13 9.68 14.59
N ASN A 165 14.58 10.22 13.50
CA ASN A 165 15.38 10.78 12.44
C ASN A 165 15.87 12.18 12.87
N GLN A 166 17.15 12.30 13.23
CA GLN A 166 17.73 13.57 13.72
C GLN A 166 17.68 14.70 12.68
N SER A 167 17.75 14.37 11.39
CA SER A 167 17.62 15.34 10.30
C SER A 167 16.20 15.88 10.13
N LEU A 168 15.17 15.05 10.34
CA LEU A 168 13.76 15.42 10.19
C LEU A 168 13.09 15.86 11.51
N GLY A 169 13.74 15.64 12.66
CA GLY A 169 13.22 16.00 13.98
C GLY A 169 11.97 15.21 14.40
N GLN A 170 11.67 14.10 13.74
CA GLN A 170 10.46 13.28 13.97
C GLN A 170 10.79 11.78 13.95
N PRO A 171 10.01 10.92 14.65
CA PRO A 171 10.16 9.48 14.57
C PRO A 171 9.73 8.97 13.18
N GLU A 172 10.63 8.28 12.50
CA GLU A 172 10.41 7.71 11.19
C GLU A 172 10.25 6.19 11.28
N LYS A 173 9.35 5.64 10.47
CA LYS A 173 9.14 4.20 10.36
C LYS A 173 10.20 3.59 9.43
N ILE A 174 10.92 2.62 9.94
CA ILE A 174 11.88 1.80 9.20
C ILE A 174 11.12 0.77 8.36
N HIS A 175 11.24 0.92 7.05
CA HIS A 175 10.63 0.04 6.06
C HIS A 175 11.54 -1.13 5.63
N ASN A 176 12.68 -1.36 6.30
CA ASN A 176 13.58 -2.46 6.00
C ASN A 176 12.86 -3.82 6.09
N LYS A 177 13.14 -4.68 5.11
CA LYS A 177 12.63 -6.06 5.08
C LYS A 177 13.23 -6.86 6.24
N LEU A 178 12.37 -7.39 7.10
CA LEU A 178 12.74 -8.30 8.19
C LEU A 178 11.99 -9.62 8.03
N GLU A 179 12.74 -10.69 7.81
CA GLU A 179 12.19 -12.04 7.63
C GLU A 179 12.07 -12.76 8.98
N PHE A 180 10.93 -13.40 9.22
CA PHE A 180 10.71 -14.23 10.41
C PHE A 180 10.10 -15.58 10.03
N PRO A 181 10.55 -16.69 10.64
CA PRO A 181 10.14 -18.03 10.23
C PRO A 181 8.79 -18.43 10.84
N GLN A 182 8.08 -19.38 10.20
CA GLN A 182 6.89 -20.00 10.81
C GLN A 182 7.22 -20.80 12.09
N ILE A 183 8.45 -21.34 12.17
CA ILE A 183 8.94 -22.07 13.35
C ILE A 183 10.29 -21.49 13.72
N ILE A 184 10.42 -21.02 14.95
CA ILE A 184 11.67 -20.57 15.55
C ILE A 184 12.14 -21.57 16.60
N TYR A 185 13.42 -21.93 16.56
CA TYR A 185 14.05 -22.79 17.56
C TYR A 185 14.81 -21.92 18.56
N MET A 186 14.34 -21.92 19.81
CA MET A 186 14.85 -21.02 20.84
C MET A 186 16.11 -21.54 21.54
N ASP A 187 16.53 -22.77 21.25
CA ASP A 187 17.65 -23.46 21.88
C ASP A 187 18.94 -22.65 21.93
N ARG A 188 19.24 -21.89 20.86
CA ARG A 188 20.44 -21.07 20.76
C ARG A 188 20.47 -19.86 21.69
N PHE A 189 19.33 -19.48 22.26
CA PHE A 189 19.21 -18.33 23.17
C PHE A 189 19.02 -18.75 24.63
N LEU A 190 18.89 -20.06 24.90
CA LEU A 190 18.73 -20.61 26.24
C LEU A 190 20.06 -20.68 26.99
N TYR A 191 20.03 -20.32 28.28
CA TYR A 191 21.18 -20.39 29.17
C TYR A 191 21.81 -21.79 29.23
N GLY A 192 21.00 -22.84 29.17
CA GLY A 192 21.47 -24.24 29.18
C GLY A 192 22.46 -24.56 28.04
N ASN A 193 22.35 -23.88 26.90
CA ASN A 193 23.20 -24.08 25.73
C ASN A 193 24.32 -23.03 25.59
N LYS A 194 24.49 -22.15 26.59
CA LYS A 194 25.43 -21.02 26.56
C LYS A 194 26.83 -21.38 26.04
N LYS A 195 27.45 -22.41 26.62
CA LYS A 195 28.83 -22.83 26.25
C LYS A 195 28.93 -23.27 24.78
N LEU A 196 27.94 -24.02 24.30
CA LEU A 196 27.89 -24.49 22.92
C LEU A 196 27.72 -23.32 21.94
N VAL A 197 26.83 -22.39 22.28
CA VAL A 197 26.54 -21.22 21.45
C VAL A 197 27.72 -20.26 21.41
N GLN A 198 28.39 -20.01 22.54
CA GLN A 198 29.62 -19.20 22.58
C GLN A 198 30.72 -19.77 21.67
N ALA A 199 30.97 -21.09 21.73
CA ALA A 199 31.93 -21.73 20.83
C ALA A 199 31.53 -21.60 19.34
N LYS A 200 30.24 -21.70 19.01
CA LYS A 200 29.73 -21.46 17.65
C LYS A 200 29.87 -19.99 17.23
N ARG A 201 29.60 -19.02 18.12
CA ARG A 201 29.79 -17.58 17.88
C ARG A 201 31.24 -17.25 17.53
N GLU A 202 32.20 -17.79 18.28
CA GLU A 202 33.63 -17.61 17.98
C GLU A 202 34.01 -18.18 16.60
N LYS A 203 33.48 -19.35 16.25
CA LYS A 203 33.70 -19.95 14.92
C LYS A 203 33.09 -19.10 13.82
N ILE A 204 31.87 -18.57 14.01
CA ILE A 204 31.23 -17.64 13.06
C ILE A 204 32.07 -16.37 12.91
N LYS A 205 32.58 -15.80 14.02
CA LYS A 205 33.45 -14.61 13.97
C LYS A 205 34.67 -14.87 13.09
N LYS A 206 35.39 -15.98 13.31
CA LYS A 206 36.55 -16.37 12.49
C LYS A 206 36.21 -16.57 11.01
N LEU A 207 35.07 -17.18 10.70
CA LEU A 207 34.62 -17.37 9.32
C LEU A 207 34.25 -16.02 8.66
N LYS A 208 33.59 -15.11 9.39
CA LYS A 208 33.30 -13.75 8.92
C LYS A 208 34.59 -12.98 8.64
N ASP A 209 35.58 -13.06 9.53
CA ASP A 209 36.88 -12.40 9.33
C ASP A 209 37.57 -12.93 8.06
N GLN A 210 37.51 -14.25 7.80
CA GLN A 210 38.01 -14.84 6.56
C GLN A 210 37.26 -14.36 5.32
N ILE A 211 35.92 -14.28 5.38
CA ILE A 211 35.11 -13.74 4.29
C ILE A 211 35.51 -12.30 3.99
N THR A 212 35.68 -11.45 5.01
CA THR A 212 36.13 -10.06 4.83
C THR A 212 37.47 -9.98 4.10
N VAL A 213 38.44 -10.84 4.46
CA VAL A 213 39.73 -10.91 3.76
C VAL A 213 39.58 -11.34 2.30
N LEU A 214 38.72 -12.32 2.01
CA LEU A 214 38.47 -12.77 0.64
C LEU A 214 37.72 -11.71 -0.18
N GLN A 215 36.75 -11.01 0.41
CA GLN A 215 36.04 -9.90 -0.22
C GLN A 215 36.98 -8.74 -0.55
N GLN A 216 37.89 -8.38 0.36
CA GLN A 216 38.93 -7.38 0.10
C GLN A 216 39.87 -7.81 -1.03
N LYS A 217 40.21 -9.11 -1.15
CA LYS A 217 40.98 -9.62 -2.29
C LYS A 217 40.20 -9.54 -3.59
N LEU A 218 38.93 -9.95 -3.58
CA LEU A 218 38.04 -9.87 -4.74
C LEU A 218 37.86 -8.42 -5.22
N GLU A 219 37.71 -7.48 -4.28
CA GLU A 219 37.55 -6.06 -4.60
C GLU A 219 38.77 -5.50 -5.36
N ARG A 220 39.97 -6.02 -5.12
CA ARG A 220 41.17 -5.63 -5.90
C ARG A 220 41.07 -5.98 -7.38
N TYR A 221 40.34 -7.04 -7.74
CA TYR A 221 40.12 -7.44 -9.12
C TYR A 221 38.92 -6.71 -9.75
N THR A 222 37.83 -6.49 -9.01
CA THR A 222 36.62 -5.83 -9.53
C THR A 222 36.73 -4.30 -9.58
N ARG A 223 37.51 -3.71 -8.68
CA ARG A 223 37.81 -2.26 -8.62
C ARG A 223 39.32 -2.06 -8.76
N TYR A 224 39.86 -2.44 -9.90
CA TYR A 224 41.28 -2.31 -10.20
C TYR A 224 41.61 -0.91 -10.74
N GLY A 225 42.76 -0.36 -10.34
CA GLY A 225 43.27 0.93 -10.79
C GLY A 225 43.80 1.82 -9.65
N SER A 226 44.69 2.76 -10.01
CA SER A 226 45.31 3.70 -9.06
C SER A 226 44.65 5.09 -9.06
N GLY A 227 43.70 5.34 -9.97
CA GLY A 227 42.99 6.62 -10.10
C GLY A 227 41.63 6.66 -9.39
N ALA A 228 40.94 7.79 -9.52
CA ALA A 228 39.58 7.98 -8.98
C ALA A 228 38.55 7.06 -9.66
N SER A 229 38.74 6.77 -10.95
CA SER A 229 37.96 5.76 -11.68
C SER A 229 38.67 4.40 -11.61
N ARG A 230 37.92 3.38 -11.17
CA ARG A 230 38.37 2.00 -11.07
C ARG A 230 37.46 1.11 -11.90
N PHE A 231 38.05 0.11 -12.55
CA PHE A 231 37.34 -0.78 -13.47
C PHE A 231 37.68 -2.24 -13.15
N PRO A 232 36.84 -3.20 -13.53
CA PRO A 232 37.17 -4.61 -13.42
C PRO A 232 38.40 -4.94 -14.27
N LEU A 233 39.40 -5.57 -13.66
CA LEU A 233 40.60 -6.04 -14.34
C LEU A 233 40.32 -6.95 -15.55
N PRO A 234 39.39 -7.94 -15.50
CA PRO A 234 39.11 -8.78 -16.67
C PRO A 234 38.57 -7.96 -17.85
N ASP A 235 37.74 -6.94 -17.59
CA ASP A 235 37.18 -6.07 -18.62
C ASP A 235 38.28 -5.19 -19.23
N MET A 236 39.19 -4.64 -18.42
CA MET A 236 40.34 -3.89 -18.93
C MET A 236 41.24 -4.75 -19.81
N LEU A 237 41.55 -5.98 -19.38
CA LEU A 237 42.33 -6.91 -20.20
C LEU A 237 41.63 -7.22 -21.52
N GLN A 238 40.30 -7.36 -21.50
CA GLN A 238 39.48 -7.54 -22.70
C GLN A 238 39.54 -6.33 -23.63
N TYR A 239 39.39 -5.10 -23.12
CA TYR A 239 39.46 -3.90 -23.96
C TYR A 239 40.85 -3.68 -24.55
N VAL A 240 41.92 -3.99 -23.81
CA VAL A 240 43.30 -3.91 -24.33
C VAL A 240 43.54 -4.98 -25.40
N LEU A 241 43.00 -6.19 -25.22
CA LEU A 241 43.03 -7.24 -26.24
C LEU A 241 42.30 -6.83 -27.52
N GLU A 242 41.12 -6.24 -27.40
CA GLU A 242 40.34 -5.71 -28.53
C GLU A 242 41.11 -4.60 -29.25
N PHE A 243 41.72 -3.68 -28.51
CA PHE A 243 42.56 -2.63 -29.06
C PHE A 243 43.77 -3.21 -29.83
N ALA A 244 44.49 -4.17 -29.23
CA ALA A 244 45.62 -4.84 -29.88
C ALA A 244 45.22 -5.65 -31.13
N GLY A 245 43.96 -6.11 -31.20
CA GLY A 245 43.40 -6.87 -32.32
C GLY A 245 42.93 -6.03 -33.52
N THR A 246 42.83 -4.69 -33.38
CA THR A 246 42.39 -3.81 -34.49
C THR A 246 43.48 -3.64 -35.56
N ARG A 247 43.14 -3.82 -36.85
CA ARG A 247 44.08 -3.69 -38.00
C ARG A 247 43.92 -2.36 -38.73
N LEU A 248 45.05 -1.75 -39.14
CA LEU A 248 45.13 -0.58 -40.02
C LEU A 248 44.52 -0.81 -41.42
N PRO A 249 43.69 0.10 -41.95
CA PRO A 249 43.49 0.26 -43.39
C PRO A 249 44.76 0.87 -44.03
N ARG A 250 45.20 0.29 -45.14
CA ARG A 250 46.42 0.65 -45.88
C ARG A 250 46.27 2.04 -46.54
N ALA A 251 47.05 3.04 -46.12
CA ALA A 251 47.11 4.36 -46.78
C ALA A 251 47.95 4.31 -48.07
N ALA A 252 47.47 4.95 -49.14
CA ALA A 252 48.20 5.22 -50.39
C ALA A 252 48.85 6.64 -50.33
N PRO A 253 49.90 6.92 -51.12
CA PRO A 253 50.84 8.02 -50.84
C PRO A 253 50.43 9.40 -51.42
N CYS A 254 50.99 10.44 -50.80
CA CYS A 254 50.80 11.88 -51.00
C CYS A 254 51.05 12.43 -52.42
N THR A 255 50.42 13.57 -52.73
CA THR A 255 51.05 14.70 -53.44
C THR A 255 50.51 16.04 -52.92
N GLN A 256 51.44 16.97 -52.70
CA GLN A 256 51.27 18.37 -52.28
C GLN A 256 50.74 19.24 -53.43
N ASP A 257 50.04 20.33 -53.12
CA ASP A 257 50.26 21.64 -53.79
C ASP A 257 49.60 22.83 -53.05
N LEU A 258 50.08 24.02 -53.39
CA LEU A 258 50.28 25.23 -52.59
C LEU A 258 49.18 26.32 -52.66
N THR A 259 48.84 26.91 -51.49
CA THR A 259 48.64 28.37 -51.21
C THR A 259 47.37 29.11 -51.74
N PRO A 260 47.09 30.39 -51.37
CA PRO A 260 46.39 30.83 -50.14
C PRO A 260 45.23 31.85 -50.40
N VAL A 261 44.54 32.32 -49.34
CA VAL A 261 43.94 33.68 -49.10
C VAL A 261 42.59 33.64 -48.34
N ALA A 262 42.56 34.45 -47.26
CA ALA A 262 41.51 35.16 -46.50
C ALA A 262 40.00 34.81 -46.74
N GLU A 263 39.13 34.73 -45.72
CA GLU A 263 38.56 35.82 -44.93
C GLU A 263 37.64 35.24 -43.82
N CYS A 264 37.32 36.10 -42.85
CA CYS A 264 36.60 35.86 -41.61
C CYS A 264 35.07 35.77 -41.82
N GLN A 265 34.36 34.90 -41.10
CA GLN A 265 33.11 35.25 -40.36
C GLN A 265 32.47 34.05 -39.64
N THR A 266 31.96 34.37 -38.45
CA THR A 266 31.15 33.60 -37.50
C THR A 266 29.75 33.24 -38.02
N SER A 267 29.23 32.04 -37.69
CA SER A 267 27.83 31.85 -37.25
C SER A 267 27.55 30.40 -36.82
N GLU A 268 27.19 30.28 -35.54
CA GLU A 268 26.04 29.58 -34.96
C GLU A 268 25.37 28.36 -35.66
N THR A 269 25.20 27.34 -34.80
CA THR A 269 24.05 26.42 -34.61
C THR A 269 24.16 24.95 -35.06
N PRO A 270 23.70 24.01 -34.20
CA PRO A 270 23.75 22.56 -34.43
C PRO A 270 22.48 22.04 -35.12
N PRO A 271 22.52 20.84 -35.74
CA PRO A 271 21.32 20.08 -35.98
C PRO A 271 21.12 19.02 -34.89
N THR A 272 19.87 19.02 -34.44
CA THR A 272 19.18 18.16 -33.51
C THR A 272 19.00 16.72 -34.05
N GLN A 273 18.68 15.81 -33.11
CA GLN A 273 17.95 14.53 -33.26
C GLN A 273 18.74 13.27 -33.65
N SER A 274 18.92 12.34 -32.71
CA SER A 274 17.86 11.36 -32.37
C SER A 274 18.31 10.42 -31.24
N ARG A 275 17.48 10.36 -30.20
CA ARG A 275 17.56 9.47 -29.04
C ARG A 275 16.74 8.22 -29.36
N VAL A 276 17.33 7.03 -29.21
CA VAL A 276 16.58 5.81 -28.92
C VAL A 276 17.16 5.21 -27.64
N THR A 277 16.28 5.13 -26.66
CA THR A 277 16.48 4.61 -25.30
C THR A 277 16.09 3.13 -25.34
N VAL A 278 16.85 2.23 -24.72
CA VAL A 278 16.34 0.90 -24.37
C VAL A 278 16.73 0.57 -22.94
N THR A 279 15.69 0.52 -22.13
CA THR A 279 15.53 -0.06 -20.81
C THR A 279 15.76 -1.58 -20.82
N GLN A 280 16.36 -2.08 -19.74
CA GLN A 280 16.26 -3.47 -19.33
C GLN A 280 14.88 -3.70 -18.70
N ALA A 281 14.23 -4.81 -19.02
CA ALA A 281 13.65 -5.73 -18.03
C ALA A 281 13.05 -6.97 -18.70
N GLU A 282 13.52 -8.11 -18.19
CA GLU A 282 12.76 -9.28 -17.72
C GLU A 282 11.82 -10.07 -18.64
N SER A 283 11.94 -11.37 -18.42
CA SER A 283 11.26 -12.50 -19.04
C SER A 283 9.85 -12.75 -18.50
N ALA A 284 8.95 -13.19 -19.38
CA ALA A 284 7.88 -14.12 -19.03
C ALA A 284 7.52 -15.03 -20.24
N LYS A 285 7.35 -16.31 -19.95
CA LYS A 285 6.82 -17.40 -20.80
C LYS A 285 5.31 -17.19 -21.03
N ASP A 286 4.53 -17.78 -21.94
CA ASP A 286 4.52 -19.00 -22.77
C ASP A 286 3.46 -18.76 -23.88
N VAL A 287 3.63 -19.20 -25.14
CA VAL A 287 2.54 -19.77 -25.95
C VAL A 287 3.13 -20.75 -26.98
N ALA A 288 2.49 -21.91 -27.05
CA ALA A 288 2.80 -23.11 -27.81
C ALA A 288 2.85 -22.97 -29.34
N SER A 289 3.60 -23.88 -29.97
CA SER A 289 3.38 -24.44 -31.31
C SER A 289 4.28 -25.66 -31.46
N ALA A 290 3.76 -26.88 -31.36
CA ALA A 290 3.14 -27.66 -32.44
C ALA A 290 4.15 -28.18 -33.48
N LEU A 291 4.33 -29.51 -33.41
CA LEU A 291 4.74 -30.48 -34.43
C LEU A 291 5.98 -30.19 -35.30
N ALA A 292 7.03 -30.97 -35.03
CA ALA A 292 7.78 -31.62 -36.09
C ALA A 292 8.08 -33.09 -35.71
N THR A 293 7.54 -34.03 -36.48
CA THR A 293 8.15 -35.32 -36.84
C THR A 293 8.28 -35.23 -38.37
N SER A 294 9.35 -35.55 -39.07
CA SER A 294 10.55 -36.39 -38.95
C SER A 294 11.48 -35.90 -40.10
N HIS A 295 12.82 -36.00 -40.15
CA HIS A 295 13.73 -37.14 -39.99
C HIS A 295 15.19 -36.62 -39.99
N GLN A 296 16.05 -37.34 -39.25
CA GLN A 296 17.49 -37.64 -39.51
C GLN A 296 18.58 -36.54 -39.35
N GLU A 297 19.37 -36.73 -38.29
CA GLU A 297 20.78 -36.31 -38.07
C GLU A 297 21.79 -37.13 -38.93
N PRO A 298 23.13 -36.89 -38.88
CA PRO A 298 23.88 -35.61 -38.84
C PRO A 298 25.14 -35.62 -39.75
N ASN A 299 25.67 -34.47 -40.20
CA ASN A 299 27.13 -34.29 -40.32
C ASN A 299 27.58 -32.82 -40.57
N ASN A 300 28.40 -32.31 -39.66
CA ASN A 300 29.52 -31.37 -39.81
C ASN A 300 29.52 -30.31 -40.95
N LYS A 301 29.35 -29.02 -40.58
CA LYS A 301 30.28 -27.89 -40.85
C LYS A 301 29.74 -26.56 -40.26
N PRO A 302 30.60 -25.57 -39.91
CA PRO A 302 30.20 -24.41 -39.12
C PRO A 302 29.38 -23.40 -39.94
N LEU A 303 28.25 -22.96 -39.38
CA LEU A 303 27.39 -21.93 -39.96
C LEU A 303 28.07 -20.55 -39.88
N GLN A 304 28.20 -19.91 -41.05
CA GLN A 304 28.54 -18.49 -41.20
C GLN A 304 27.42 -17.61 -40.63
N PHE A 305 27.78 -16.62 -39.81
CA PHE A 305 26.87 -15.53 -39.46
C PHE A 305 26.79 -14.46 -40.58
N PRO A 306 25.63 -13.83 -40.83
CA PRO A 306 25.47 -12.81 -41.86
C PRO A 306 26.21 -11.52 -41.47
N ARG A 307 26.87 -10.88 -42.44
CA ARG A 307 27.51 -9.56 -42.30
C ARG A 307 26.46 -8.47 -42.04
N LEU A 308 26.58 -7.75 -40.93
CA LEU A 308 26.01 -6.41 -40.75
C LEU A 308 26.99 -5.34 -41.27
N PRO A 309 26.51 -4.19 -41.80
CA PRO A 309 27.38 -3.15 -42.33
C PRO A 309 28.02 -2.35 -41.19
N VAL A 310 29.35 -2.34 -41.14
CA VAL A 310 30.14 -1.54 -40.20
C VAL A 310 30.15 -0.08 -40.65
N LYS A 311 29.48 0.79 -39.89
CA LYS A 311 29.85 2.22 -39.80
C LYS A 311 31.19 2.27 -39.05
N VAL A 312 32.22 2.77 -39.71
CA VAL A 312 33.59 2.90 -39.15
C VAL A 312 33.59 4.00 -38.07
N PRO A 313 33.90 3.70 -36.81
CA PRO A 313 34.47 4.71 -35.92
C PRO A 313 35.94 4.85 -36.27
N GLU A 314 36.47 6.08 -36.32
CA GLU A 314 37.91 6.31 -36.31
C GLU A 314 38.49 5.73 -35.01
N GLY A 315 38.87 4.46 -35.04
CA GLY A 315 39.41 3.73 -33.90
C GLY A 315 40.85 4.15 -33.65
N HIS A 316 41.21 4.33 -32.39
CA HIS A 316 42.61 4.32 -31.97
C HIS A 316 43.20 2.96 -32.34
N VAL A 317 44.25 2.94 -33.17
CA VAL A 317 44.95 1.71 -33.58
C VAL A 317 46.40 1.80 -33.11
N PRO A 318 47.03 0.71 -32.65
CA PRO A 318 48.45 0.70 -32.34
C PRO A 318 49.28 1.15 -33.56
N ARG A 319 50.18 2.12 -33.38
CA ARG A 319 51.07 2.63 -34.44
C ARG A 319 52.37 1.82 -34.43
N GLU A 320 52.77 1.32 -35.60
CA GLU A 320 54.05 0.63 -35.86
C GLU A 320 54.40 -0.52 -34.87
N ILE A 321 53.77 -1.69 -35.03
CA ILE A 321 54.09 -2.89 -34.23
C ILE A 321 54.32 -4.09 -35.15
N THR A 322 55.32 -4.91 -34.84
CA THR A 322 55.59 -6.15 -35.58
C THR A 322 54.53 -7.23 -35.29
N LYS A 323 54.32 -8.14 -36.24
CA LYS A 323 53.34 -9.24 -36.06
C LYS A 323 53.68 -10.15 -34.88
N ASP A 324 54.96 -10.35 -34.63
CA ASP A 324 55.45 -11.22 -33.56
C ASP A 324 55.24 -10.57 -32.18
N GLU A 325 55.44 -9.26 -32.07
CA GLU A 325 55.13 -8.48 -30.86
C GLU A 325 53.63 -8.48 -30.53
N ILE A 326 52.75 -8.26 -31.52
CA ILE A 326 51.29 -8.32 -31.32
C ILE A 326 50.88 -9.73 -30.86
N SER A 327 51.41 -10.77 -31.50
CA SER A 327 51.09 -12.15 -31.14
C SER A 327 51.51 -12.47 -29.70
N LEU A 328 52.66 -11.95 -29.24
CA LEU A 328 53.15 -12.15 -27.89
C LEU A 328 52.31 -11.39 -26.85
N VAL A 329 51.97 -10.12 -27.14
CA VAL A 329 51.11 -9.30 -26.27
C VAL A 329 49.72 -9.93 -26.13
N VAL A 330 49.10 -10.36 -27.24
CA VAL A 330 47.79 -11.01 -27.23
C VAL A 330 47.82 -12.31 -26.42
N ALA A 331 48.84 -13.16 -26.62
CA ALA A 331 48.97 -14.40 -25.87
C ALA A 331 49.16 -14.16 -24.35
N CYS A 332 49.96 -13.16 -23.98
CA CYS A 332 50.16 -12.78 -22.58
C CYS A 332 48.87 -12.24 -21.93
N LEU A 333 48.19 -11.31 -22.60
CA LEU A 333 46.97 -10.70 -22.07
C LEU A 333 45.80 -11.70 -22.00
N GLN A 334 45.68 -12.60 -22.97
CA GLN A 334 44.69 -13.69 -22.93
C GLN A 334 44.94 -14.61 -21.73
N ARG A 335 46.19 -15.06 -21.55
CA ARG A 335 46.55 -15.89 -20.40
C ARG A 335 46.26 -15.20 -19.07
N TRP A 336 46.65 -13.93 -18.91
CA TRP A 336 46.35 -13.18 -17.68
C TRP A 336 44.87 -12.97 -17.47
N ARG A 337 44.09 -12.77 -18.53
CA ARG A 337 42.63 -12.65 -18.44
C ARG A 337 42.03 -13.96 -17.91
N GLU A 338 42.42 -15.09 -18.47
CA GLU A 338 41.95 -16.41 -18.03
C GLU A 338 42.35 -16.69 -16.57
N GLU A 339 43.59 -16.37 -16.18
CA GLU A 339 44.08 -16.49 -14.80
C GLU A 339 43.26 -15.62 -13.83
N VAL A 340 42.99 -14.35 -14.19
CA VAL A 340 42.21 -13.41 -13.38
C VAL A 340 40.74 -13.83 -13.28
N GLU A 341 40.12 -14.27 -14.39
CA GLU A 341 38.75 -14.77 -14.37
C GLU A 341 38.61 -16.01 -13.49
N GLN A 342 39.60 -16.91 -13.52
CA GLN A 342 39.65 -18.09 -12.68
C GLN A 342 39.84 -17.71 -11.19
N ASP A 343 40.74 -16.79 -10.87
CA ASP A 343 40.94 -16.27 -9.50
C ASP A 343 39.64 -15.67 -8.94
N ILE A 344 38.95 -14.82 -9.72
CA ILE A 344 37.66 -14.22 -9.33
C ILE A 344 36.62 -15.31 -9.06
N LYS A 345 36.56 -16.34 -9.92
CA LYS A 345 35.63 -17.46 -9.78
C LYS A 345 35.93 -18.27 -8.51
N ASP A 346 37.19 -18.56 -8.22
CA ASP A 346 37.61 -19.33 -7.05
C ASP A 346 37.41 -18.55 -5.75
N LEU A 347 37.65 -17.24 -5.75
CA LEU A 347 37.34 -16.35 -4.63
C LEU A 347 35.84 -16.31 -4.34
N ASN A 348 35.01 -16.14 -5.37
CA ASN A 348 33.55 -16.16 -5.23
C ASN A 348 33.04 -17.52 -4.71
N ALA A 349 33.55 -18.62 -5.24
CA ALA A 349 33.21 -19.97 -4.76
C ALA A 349 33.61 -20.15 -3.30
N SER A 350 34.80 -19.68 -2.90
CA SER A 350 35.28 -19.75 -1.51
C SER A 350 34.41 -18.92 -0.56
N ILE A 351 34.05 -17.69 -0.94
CA ILE A 351 33.14 -16.83 -0.16
C ILE A 351 31.76 -17.50 -0.01
N ALA A 352 31.24 -18.10 -1.08
CA ALA A 352 29.95 -18.80 -1.05
C ALA A 352 29.97 -20.02 -0.11
N LEU A 353 31.05 -20.83 -0.15
CA LEU A 353 31.23 -21.97 0.75
C LEU A 353 31.32 -21.56 2.22
N LEU A 354 32.10 -20.51 2.54
CA LEU A 354 32.20 -20.01 3.90
C LEU A 354 30.86 -19.44 4.40
N SER A 355 30.13 -18.72 3.54
CA SER A 355 28.81 -18.19 3.86
C SER A 355 27.80 -19.31 4.14
N GLN A 356 27.78 -20.36 3.31
CA GLN A 356 26.96 -21.55 3.54
C GLN A 356 27.32 -22.25 4.85
N SER A 357 28.60 -22.32 5.20
CA SER A 357 29.03 -22.88 6.49
C SER A 357 28.57 -22.04 7.69
N ILE A 358 28.42 -20.72 7.54
CA ILE A 358 27.85 -19.86 8.58
C ILE A 358 26.35 -20.12 8.72
N ASP A 359 25.62 -20.20 7.60
CA ASP A 359 24.17 -20.44 7.59
C ASP A 359 23.80 -21.78 8.24
N GLN A 360 24.62 -22.80 8.04
CA GLN A 360 24.42 -24.14 8.62
C GLN A 360 24.91 -24.28 10.07
N MET A 361 25.56 -23.26 10.66
CA MET A 361 26.23 -23.38 11.97
C MET A 361 25.26 -23.79 13.10
N TYR A 362 24.04 -23.28 13.02
CA TYR A 362 22.98 -23.52 14.00
C TYR A 362 21.99 -24.61 13.57
N SER A 363 22.20 -25.25 12.42
CA SER A 363 21.39 -26.39 11.96
C SER A 363 21.70 -27.70 12.70
N ASP A 364 22.27 -27.60 13.90
CA ASP A 364 22.68 -28.72 14.74
C ASP A 364 21.44 -29.38 15.37
N PRO A 365 21.25 -30.71 15.32
CA PRO A 365 20.13 -31.38 15.97
C PRO A 365 20.01 -31.07 17.48
N LEU A 366 21.12 -30.75 18.15
CA LEU A 366 21.13 -30.35 19.55
C LEU A 366 20.45 -28.99 19.80
N LEU A 367 20.35 -28.15 18.78
CA LEU A 367 19.73 -26.81 18.83
C LEU A 367 18.34 -26.77 18.17
N HIS A 368 17.70 -27.93 18.00
CA HIS A 368 16.35 -28.06 17.45
C HIS A 368 15.35 -28.69 18.43
N GLN A 369 15.57 -28.55 19.75
CA GLN A 369 14.76 -29.23 20.76
C GLN A 369 13.59 -28.38 21.25
N VAL A 370 13.64 -27.05 21.12
CA VAL A 370 12.63 -26.12 21.65
C VAL A 370 11.97 -25.32 20.50
N PRO A 371 11.05 -25.94 19.72
CA PRO A 371 10.35 -25.28 18.63
C PRO A 371 9.18 -24.42 19.14
N TYR A 372 9.11 -23.20 18.64
CA TYR A 372 8.01 -22.26 18.82
C TYR A 372 7.36 -22.00 17.48
N HIS A 373 6.05 -22.18 17.39
CA HIS A 373 5.30 -22.03 16.15
C HIS A 373 4.62 -20.67 16.12
N LEU A 374 4.74 -19.96 15.00
CA LEU A 374 4.08 -18.68 14.81
C LEU A 374 2.56 -18.88 14.83
N HIS A 375 1.91 -18.19 15.76
CA HIS A 375 0.47 -18.23 15.95
C HIS A 375 -0.20 -17.01 15.35
N ALA A 376 0.32 -15.82 15.63
CA ALA A 376 -0.26 -14.57 15.14
C ALA A 376 0.82 -13.54 14.75
N VAL A 377 0.50 -12.70 13.77
CA VAL A 377 1.30 -11.57 13.31
C VAL A 377 0.41 -10.35 13.24
N LEU A 378 0.73 -9.31 14.00
CA LEU A 378 -0.01 -8.06 14.00
C LEU A 378 0.73 -7.06 13.11
N VAL A 379 -0.01 -6.50 12.15
CA VAL A 379 0.51 -5.66 11.08
C VAL A 379 -0.06 -4.26 11.20
N HIS A 380 0.79 -3.27 10.95
CA HIS A 380 0.43 -1.85 10.97
C HIS A 380 0.79 -1.19 9.63
N GLU A 381 -0.18 -0.49 9.05
CA GLU A 381 -0.02 0.36 7.87
C GLU A 381 -0.32 1.81 8.21
N GLY A 382 0.67 2.70 8.06
CA GLY A 382 0.52 4.11 8.39
C GLY A 382 1.72 4.69 9.12
N GLN A 383 1.52 5.89 9.65
CA GLN A 383 2.50 6.65 10.43
C GLN A 383 2.40 6.26 11.92
N ALA A 384 3.37 6.69 12.75
CA ALA A 384 3.40 6.35 14.18
C ALA A 384 2.10 6.68 14.93
N ASN A 385 1.51 7.84 14.63
CA ASN A 385 0.35 8.36 15.37
C ASN A 385 -1.00 7.94 14.78
N ALA A 386 -1.02 7.44 13.55
CA ALA A 386 -2.23 7.09 12.83
C ALA A 386 -1.96 6.04 11.75
N GLY A 387 -2.72 4.96 11.81
CA GLY A 387 -2.65 3.91 10.83
C GLY A 387 -3.73 2.86 11.04
N HIS A 388 -3.76 1.91 10.11
CA HIS A 388 -4.68 0.79 10.12
C HIS A 388 -3.97 -0.46 10.63
N TYR A 389 -4.67 -1.23 11.45
CA TYR A 389 -4.14 -2.42 12.12
C TYR A 389 -4.99 -3.62 11.81
N TRP A 390 -4.34 -4.75 11.55
CA TRP A 390 -4.99 -6.04 11.37
C TRP A 390 -4.08 -7.16 11.86
N ALA A 391 -4.63 -8.37 11.97
CA ALA A 391 -3.88 -9.55 12.41
C ALA A 391 -3.99 -10.69 11.40
N TYR A 392 -2.89 -11.39 11.20
CA TYR A 392 -2.89 -12.73 10.61
C TYR A 392 -2.79 -13.75 11.75
N ILE A 393 -3.69 -14.74 11.78
CA ILE A 393 -3.71 -15.76 12.82
C ILE A 393 -3.81 -17.13 12.17
N TYR A 394 -2.96 -18.06 12.59
CA TYR A 394 -2.95 -19.43 12.08
C TYR A 394 -4.06 -20.25 12.75
N ASN A 395 -5.01 -20.71 11.95
CA ASN A 395 -6.09 -21.57 12.42
C ASN A 395 -5.63 -23.03 12.40
N GLN A 396 -5.31 -23.59 13.58
CA GLN A 396 -4.86 -24.98 13.70
C GLN A 396 -5.87 -26.00 13.12
N PRO A 397 -7.18 -25.95 13.45
CA PRO A 397 -8.18 -26.85 12.86
C PRO A 397 -8.21 -26.82 11.32
N ARG A 398 -8.18 -25.62 10.72
CA ARG A 398 -8.25 -25.46 9.25
C ARG A 398 -6.91 -25.63 8.55
N LYS A 399 -5.81 -25.61 9.31
CA LYS A 399 -4.42 -25.63 8.81
C LYS A 399 -4.12 -24.50 7.82
N SER A 400 -4.83 -23.39 7.89
CA SER A 400 -4.65 -22.22 7.02
C SER A 400 -4.53 -20.92 7.82
N TRP A 401 -3.92 -19.91 7.20
CA TRP A 401 -3.83 -18.56 7.77
C TRP A 401 -5.14 -17.83 7.53
N LEU A 402 -5.60 -17.08 8.53
CA LEU A 402 -6.77 -16.22 8.42
C LEU A 402 -6.35 -14.77 8.67
N LYS A 403 -6.84 -13.87 7.83
CA LYS A 403 -6.66 -12.42 7.96
C LYS A 403 -7.87 -11.82 8.67
N TYR A 404 -7.64 -11.30 9.86
CA TYR A 404 -8.64 -10.62 10.70
C TYR A 404 -8.49 -9.12 10.51
N ASN A 405 -9.31 -8.56 9.62
CA ASN A 405 -9.34 -7.14 9.30
C ASN A 405 -10.72 -6.57 9.64
N ASP A 406 -10.86 -6.08 10.86
CA ASP A 406 -12.11 -5.58 11.44
C ASP A 406 -13.28 -6.58 11.27
N ILE A 407 -14.33 -6.22 10.52
CA ILE A 407 -15.51 -7.07 10.29
C ILE A 407 -15.20 -8.23 9.33
N SER A 408 -14.13 -8.12 8.55
CA SER A 408 -13.77 -9.11 7.54
C SER A 408 -12.77 -10.11 8.09
N VAL A 409 -13.17 -11.39 8.11
CA VAL A 409 -12.27 -12.51 8.37
C VAL A 409 -12.18 -13.32 7.09
N THR A 410 -11.02 -13.27 6.44
CA THR A 410 -10.79 -13.94 5.16
C THR A 410 -9.72 -15.00 5.28
N GLU A 411 -9.82 -16.04 4.45
CA GLU A 411 -8.70 -16.97 4.28
C GLU A 411 -7.53 -16.27 3.60
N SER A 412 -6.32 -16.62 4.01
CA SER A 412 -5.08 -16.04 3.52
C SER A 412 -3.97 -17.09 3.46
N SER A 413 -2.90 -16.76 2.77
CA SER A 413 -1.75 -17.64 2.58
C SER A 413 -0.50 -17.08 3.28
N TRP A 414 0.51 -17.93 3.44
CA TRP A 414 1.79 -17.51 3.99
C TRP A 414 2.43 -16.42 3.13
N GLU A 415 2.32 -16.52 1.80
CA GLU A 415 2.88 -15.55 0.84
C GLU A 415 2.21 -14.18 0.94
N GLU A 416 0.90 -14.13 1.21
CA GLU A 416 0.22 -12.86 1.50
C GLU A 416 0.69 -12.24 2.82
N LEU A 417 0.82 -13.07 3.86
CA LEU A 417 1.35 -12.62 5.15
C LEU A 417 2.77 -12.06 4.99
N GLU A 418 3.68 -12.76 4.31
CA GLU A 418 5.06 -12.30 4.09
C GLU A 418 5.10 -10.93 3.39
N ARG A 419 4.31 -10.77 2.34
CA ARG A 419 4.23 -9.54 1.56
C ARG A 419 3.79 -8.34 2.39
N ASP A 420 2.81 -8.52 3.27
CA ASP A 420 2.28 -7.43 4.11
C ASP A 420 3.12 -7.22 5.39
N SER A 421 3.83 -8.24 5.86
CA SER A 421 4.43 -8.25 7.22
C SER A 421 5.94 -7.98 7.24
N PHE A 422 6.71 -8.45 6.25
CA PHE A 422 8.18 -8.32 6.28
C PHE A 422 8.64 -6.86 6.15
N GLY A 423 7.86 -6.02 5.45
CA GLY A 423 8.24 -4.66 5.07
C GLY A 423 8.99 -4.61 3.74
N GLY A 424 9.18 -3.39 3.21
CA GLY A 424 9.99 -3.12 2.01
C GLY A 424 9.19 -2.98 0.69
N LEU A 425 8.01 -3.60 0.57
CA LEU A 425 7.17 -3.50 -0.64
C LEU A 425 5.95 -2.59 -0.48
N ARG A 426 5.47 -2.41 0.75
CA ARG A 426 4.25 -1.64 1.10
C ARG A 426 4.50 -0.79 2.34
N ASN A 427 3.59 0.13 2.63
CA ASN A 427 3.61 0.93 3.86
C ASN A 427 3.24 0.12 5.12
N ALA A 428 2.85 -1.14 4.93
CA ALA A 428 2.56 -2.12 5.97
C ALA A 428 3.83 -2.83 6.47
N SER A 429 3.89 -3.08 7.77
CA SER A 429 4.90 -3.96 8.35
C SER A 429 4.42 -4.55 9.67
N ALA A 430 4.92 -5.74 10.02
CA ALA A 430 4.65 -6.35 11.30
C ALA A 430 5.31 -5.54 12.43
N TYR A 431 4.55 -5.32 13.49
CA TYR A 431 5.01 -4.69 14.72
C TYR A 431 4.98 -5.66 15.91
N CYS A 432 4.24 -6.76 15.84
CA CYS A 432 4.23 -7.79 16.88
C CYS A 432 4.11 -9.20 16.28
N LEU A 433 4.91 -10.13 16.81
CA LEU A 433 4.89 -11.55 16.48
C LEU A 433 4.55 -12.37 17.73
N MET A 434 3.59 -13.28 17.62
CA MET A 434 3.21 -14.18 18.70
C MET A 434 3.52 -15.62 18.32
N TYR A 435 4.37 -16.27 19.09
CA TYR A 435 4.73 -17.67 18.94
C TYR A 435 4.21 -18.51 20.11
N ILE A 436 3.89 -19.77 19.84
CA ILE A 436 3.39 -20.73 20.84
C ILE A 436 4.25 -21.98 20.91
N ASN A 437 4.47 -22.48 22.13
CA ASN A 437 5.10 -23.77 22.34
C ASN A 437 4.06 -24.90 22.28
N LYS A 438 3.96 -25.55 21.10
CA LYS A 438 3.01 -26.66 20.87
C LYS A 438 3.30 -27.93 21.68
N LYS A 439 4.47 -28.06 22.32
CA LYS A 439 4.77 -29.23 23.18
C LYS A 439 3.99 -29.18 24.50
N LEU A 440 3.38 -28.05 24.84
CA LEU A 440 2.56 -27.93 26.04
C LEU A 440 1.17 -28.52 25.81
N PRO A 441 0.64 -29.33 26.73
CA PRO A 441 -0.62 -30.05 26.56
C PRO A 441 -1.83 -29.13 26.34
N HIS A 442 -1.80 -27.91 26.86
CA HIS A 442 -2.83 -26.88 26.68
C HIS A 442 -2.93 -26.35 25.24
N PHE A 443 -1.91 -26.58 24.40
CA PHE A 443 -1.84 -26.17 22.99
C PHE A 443 -1.67 -27.36 22.03
N ALA A 444 -1.60 -28.58 22.57
CA ALA A 444 -1.63 -29.79 21.76
C ALA A 444 -3.01 -29.92 21.15
N ALA A 445 -3.07 -30.17 19.84
CA ALA A 445 -4.32 -30.30 19.11
C ALA A 445 -5.19 -31.41 19.74
N ALA A 446 -6.20 -31.02 20.51
CA ALA A 446 -7.40 -31.85 20.58
C ALA A 446 -7.92 -31.90 19.14
N ASP A 447 -8.07 -33.10 18.58
CA ASP A 447 -8.60 -33.28 17.23
C ASP A 447 -9.95 -32.56 17.14
N TYR A 448 -9.94 -31.40 16.47
CA TYR A 448 -11.10 -30.54 16.30
C TYR A 448 -12.07 -31.23 15.33
N VAL A 449 -13.01 -31.99 15.88
CA VAL A 449 -14.13 -32.57 15.14
C VAL A 449 -15.23 -31.52 15.01
N ASN A 450 -15.81 -31.41 13.81
CA ASN A 450 -16.95 -30.55 13.51
C ASN A 450 -18.06 -30.73 14.57
N GLY A 451 -18.50 -29.65 15.24
CA GLY A 451 -19.49 -29.68 16.34
C GLY A 451 -19.00 -29.18 17.71
N GLN A 452 -17.72 -28.78 17.84
CA GLN A 452 -17.14 -28.31 19.11
C GLN A 452 -17.56 -26.89 19.52
N THR A 453 -17.88 -25.98 18.59
CA THR A 453 -18.32 -24.60 18.97
C THR A 453 -19.58 -24.63 19.83
N GLN A 454 -20.52 -25.53 19.52
CA GLN A 454 -21.75 -25.71 20.29
C GLN A 454 -21.46 -26.30 21.67
N ARG A 455 -20.53 -27.27 21.76
CA ARG A 455 -20.06 -27.82 23.05
C ARG A 455 -19.26 -26.82 23.89
N GLU A 456 -18.49 -25.94 23.26
CA GLU A 456 -17.78 -24.85 23.94
C GLU A 456 -18.78 -23.86 24.54
N VAL A 457 -19.82 -23.48 23.79
CA VAL A 457 -20.92 -22.62 24.30
C VAL A 457 -21.70 -23.30 25.42
N GLU A 458 -22.03 -24.59 25.29
CA GLU A 458 -22.67 -25.38 26.35
C GLU A 458 -21.82 -25.53 27.62
N SER A 459 -20.50 -25.33 27.53
CA SER A 459 -19.57 -25.39 28.67
C SER A 459 -19.36 -24.07 29.38
N LEU A 460 -19.93 -22.96 28.88
CA LEU A 460 -19.79 -21.63 29.49
C LEU A 460 -20.60 -21.50 30.79
N PRO A 461 -20.26 -20.55 31.68
CA PRO A 461 -21.14 -20.15 32.77
C PRO A 461 -22.56 -19.81 32.30
N LEU A 462 -23.57 -20.13 33.11
CA LEU A 462 -24.99 -19.98 32.74
C LEU A 462 -25.36 -18.53 32.38
N GLU A 463 -24.74 -17.55 33.03
CA GLU A 463 -24.94 -16.12 32.77
C GLU A 463 -24.51 -15.74 31.35
N LEU A 464 -23.34 -16.26 30.91
CA LEU A 464 -22.84 -16.03 29.56
C LEU A 464 -23.63 -16.81 28.50
N GLN A 465 -24.07 -18.04 28.83
CA GLN A 465 -24.96 -18.79 27.96
C GLN A 465 -26.27 -18.05 27.72
N HIS A 466 -26.89 -17.54 28.77
CA HIS A 466 -28.12 -16.75 28.67
C HIS A 466 -27.89 -15.49 27.83
N TYR A 467 -26.80 -14.76 28.05
CA TYR A 467 -26.46 -13.59 27.25
C TYR A 467 -26.31 -13.91 25.76
N ILE A 468 -25.60 -14.99 25.41
CA ILE A 468 -25.43 -15.42 24.01
C ILE A 468 -26.77 -15.86 23.41
N GLN A 469 -27.59 -16.60 24.15
CA GLN A 469 -28.91 -17.03 23.69
C GLN A 469 -29.84 -15.84 23.46
N GLU A 470 -29.84 -14.86 24.36
CA GLU A 470 -30.62 -13.64 24.23
C GLU A 470 -30.18 -12.81 23.02
N ASP A 471 -28.87 -12.63 22.81
CA ASP A 471 -28.33 -11.89 21.67
C ASP A 471 -28.62 -12.59 20.33
N ASN A 472 -28.42 -13.91 20.27
CA ASN A 472 -28.77 -14.71 19.08
C ASN A 472 -30.28 -14.68 18.81
N TRP A 473 -31.12 -14.77 19.85
CA TRP A 473 -32.56 -14.67 19.70
C TRP A 473 -32.99 -13.28 19.22
N ARG A 474 -32.37 -12.20 19.70
CA ARG A 474 -32.60 -10.84 19.16
C ARG A 474 -32.23 -10.76 17.69
N LEU A 475 -31.11 -11.37 17.28
CA LEU A 475 -30.74 -11.46 15.87
C LEU A 475 -31.75 -12.27 15.06
N GLU A 476 -32.25 -13.40 15.58
CA GLU A 476 -33.33 -14.17 14.95
C GLU A 476 -34.62 -13.37 14.85
N GLN A 477 -34.94 -12.53 15.83
CA GLN A 477 -36.05 -11.60 15.75
C GLN A 477 -35.81 -10.54 14.68
N GLU A 478 -34.62 -9.93 14.60
CA GLU A 478 -34.29 -8.98 13.53
C GLU A 478 -34.45 -9.63 12.15
N VAL A 479 -34.04 -10.90 12.00
CA VAL A 479 -34.22 -11.68 10.77
C VAL A 479 -35.69 -12.01 10.53
N ALA A 480 -36.44 -12.44 11.55
CA ALA A 480 -37.86 -12.79 11.43
C ALA A 480 -38.72 -11.55 11.15
N GLU A 481 -38.43 -10.41 11.75
CA GLU A 481 -39.04 -9.13 11.44
C GLU A 481 -38.72 -8.74 10.00
N TRP A 482 -37.47 -8.93 9.56
CA TRP A 482 -37.07 -8.69 8.17
C TRP A 482 -37.78 -9.64 7.20
N GLU A 483 -37.93 -10.93 7.54
CA GLU A 483 -38.61 -11.95 6.75
C GLU A 483 -40.13 -11.77 6.75
N GLU A 484 -40.72 -11.34 7.86
CA GLU A 484 -42.14 -11.03 7.97
C GLU A 484 -42.45 -9.73 7.22
N GLN A 485 -41.58 -8.74 7.26
CA GLN A 485 -41.64 -7.58 6.37
C GLN A 485 -41.54 -8.03 4.90
N SER A 486 -40.60 -8.94 4.59
CA SER A 486 -40.42 -9.51 3.25
C SER A 486 -41.63 -10.37 2.79
N SER A 487 -42.27 -11.09 3.72
CA SER A 487 -43.40 -12.00 3.48
C SER A 487 -44.75 -11.28 3.47
N LYS A 488 -44.95 -10.24 4.29
CA LYS A 488 -46.07 -9.29 4.15
C LYS A 488 -45.95 -8.55 2.82
N MET A 489 -44.73 -8.24 2.39
CA MET A 489 -44.45 -7.80 1.02
C MET A 489 -44.73 -8.89 -0.03
N ALA A 490 -44.73 -10.19 0.27
CA ALA A 490 -45.05 -11.26 -0.68
C ALA A 490 -46.54 -11.70 -0.67
N GLN A 491 -47.23 -11.73 0.48
CA GLN A 491 -48.62 -12.18 0.62
C GLN A 491 -49.64 -11.13 0.13
N MET A 492 -49.31 -9.85 0.19
CA MET A 492 -50.10 -8.80 -0.48
C MET A 492 -50.12 -8.95 -2.02
N ASP A 493 -49.30 -9.85 -2.61
CA ASP A 493 -49.33 -10.14 -4.05
C ASP A 493 -50.26 -11.32 -4.42
N GLN A 494 -50.88 -12.04 -3.45
CA GLN A 494 -51.67 -13.26 -3.73
C GLN A 494 -53.16 -13.24 -3.32
N SER A 495 -53.73 -12.13 -2.83
CA SER A 495 -55.17 -12.07 -2.50
C SER A 495 -55.98 -11.16 -3.45
N SER A 496 -56.50 -11.73 -4.54
CA SER A 496 -57.83 -11.41 -5.13
C SER A 496 -58.28 -12.58 -6.05
N PRO A 497 -59.60 -12.74 -6.32
CA PRO A 497 -60.26 -14.05 -6.31
C PRO A 497 -60.19 -14.85 -7.63
N ALA A 498 -60.52 -16.14 -7.48
CA ALA A 498 -60.64 -17.17 -8.50
C ALA A 498 -61.46 -16.77 -9.73
N GLU A 499 -60.94 -17.09 -10.92
CA GLU A 499 -61.71 -17.60 -12.07
C GLU A 499 -60.78 -18.27 -13.10
N SER A 500 -61.23 -19.42 -13.61
CA SER A 500 -60.81 -20.17 -14.83
C SER A 500 -59.48 -20.96 -14.87
N GLN A 501 -59.62 -22.29 -14.66
CA GLN A 501 -59.31 -23.42 -15.58
C GLN A 501 -58.63 -23.04 -16.91
N ASP A 502 -57.62 -23.72 -17.47
CA ASP A 502 -57.44 -25.17 -17.70
C ASP A 502 -55.99 -25.49 -18.18
N LEU A 503 -55.52 -26.70 -17.84
CA LEU A 503 -54.64 -27.65 -18.58
C LEU A 503 -53.28 -27.17 -19.16
N SER A 504 -52.14 -27.87 -19.14
CA SER A 504 -51.74 -29.23 -18.74
C SER A 504 -50.20 -29.36 -18.84
N SER A 505 -49.59 -30.08 -17.89
CA SER A 505 -48.39 -30.94 -17.94
C SER A 505 -47.35 -30.82 -19.09
N ASP A 506 -46.08 -30.61 -18.75
CA ASP A 506 -45.04 -31.63 -19.03
C ASP A 506 -43.82 -31.49 -18.10
N LEU A 507 -43.27 -32.63 -17.69
CA LEU A 507 -42.11 -32.81 -16.81
C LEU A 507 -40.89 -33.18 -17.65
N GLY A 508 -39.75 -32.54 -17.41
CA GLY A 508 -38.45 -33.22 -17.49
C GLY A 508 -37.30 -32.49 -18.18
N GLN A 509 -36.20 -32.34 -17.41
CA GLN A 509 -34.79 -32.15 -17.81
C GLN A 509 -34.44 -30.81 -18.47
N GLU A 510 -33.51 -30.01 -17.94
CA GLU A 510 -32.08 -30.30 -17.94
C GLU A 510 -31.28 -29.71 -16.75
N ARG A 511 -30.08 -30.27 -16.57
CA ARG A 511 -29.07 -30.01 -15.53
C ARG A 511 -28.30 -28.70 -15.72
N SER A 512 -27.81 -28.18 -14.58
CA SER A 512 -26.52 -27.51 -14.35
C SER A 512 -26.19 -26.21 -15.08
N CYS A 513 -25.99 -25.11 -14.33
CA CYS A 513 -24.74 -24.32 -14.33
C CYS A 513 -24.75 -23.17 -13.30
N SER A 514 -23.60 -22.99 -12.62
CA SER A 514 -23.07 -21.75 -12.02
C SER A 514 -23.91 -20.95 -11.00
N SER A 515 -23.88 -21.35 -9.72
CA SER A 515 -24.20 -20.47 -8.59
C SER A 515 -22.95 -19.73 -8.07
N SER A 516 -22.30 -18.99 -8.96
CA SER A 516 -21.12 -18.18 -8.63
C SER A 516 -21.20 -16.81 -9.32
N SER A 517 -22.24 -16.04 -9.02
CA SER A 517 -22.28 -14.59 -9.33
C SER A 517 -23.43 -13.85 -8.61
N GLU A 518 -23.63 -14.07 -7.31
CA GLU A 518 -24.48 -13.18 -6.50
C GLU A 518 -23.80 -12.85 -5.17
N ARG A 519 -22.58 -12.31 -5.26
CA ARG A 519 -22.03 -11.48 -4.18
C ARG A 519 -22.32 -10.04 -4.56
N MET A 520 -23.32 -9.46 -3.87
CA MET A 520 -23.67 -8.05 -3.75
C MET A 520 -22.67 -7.07 -4.39
N ALA A 521 -22.75 -6.90 -5.72
CA ALA A 521 -22.21 -5.73 -6.39
C ALA A 521 -23.20 -4.60 -6.10
N HIS A 522 -22.83 -3.62 -5.28
CA HIS A 522 -23.62 -2.40 -5.14
C HIS A 522 -23.82 -1.81 -6.55
N SER A 523 -25.05 -1.82 -7.04
CA SER A 523 -25.36 -1.14 -8.31
C SER A 523 -25.21 0.36 -8.07
N LEU A 524 -24.36 1.03 -8.87
CA LEU A 524 -24.19 2.50 -8.85
C LEU A 524 -25.53 3.25 -8.91
N SER A 525 -26.56 2.64 -9.47
CA SER A 525 -27.92 3.18 -9.48
C SER A 525 -28.55 3.33 -8.10
N SER A 526 -28.37 2.34 -7.21
CA SER A 526 -28.87 2.42 -5.84
C SER A 526 -28.11 3.48 -5.02
N GLU A 527 -26.80 3.62 -5.25
CA GLU A 527 -26.01 4.71 -4.65
C GLU A 527 -26.50 6.09 -5.11
N HIS A 528 -26.90 6.23 -6.37
CA HIS A 528 -27.44 7.49 -6.90
C HIS A 528 -28.87 7.75 -6.40
N ALA A 529 -29.72 6.72 -6.28
CA ALA A 529 -31.07 6.83 -5.74
C ALA A 529 -31.07 7.35 -4.29
N MET A 530 -30.07 6.94 -3.49
CA MET A 530 -29.89 7.42 -2.11
C MET A 530 -29.61 8.93 -1.99
N ILE A 531 -29.05 9.56 -3.03
CA ILE A 531 -28.83 11.02 -3.08
C ILE A 531 -30.17 11.76 -3.14
N ALA A 532 -31.15 11.17 -3.82
CA ALA A 532 -32.46 11.77 -4.12
C ALA A 532 -33.56 11.32 -3.16
N LYS A 533 -33.19 10.59 -2.10
CA LYS A 533 -34.12 9.83 -1.26
C LYS A 533 -35.24 10.70 -0.69
N GLU A 534 -34.87 11.86 -0.14
CA GLU A 534 -35.83 12.79 0.48
C GLU A 534 -36.78 13.42 -0.56
N GLN A 535 -36.26 13.84 -1.72
CA GLN A 535 -37.08 14.41 -2.79
C GLN A 535 -38.04 13.37 -3.38
N THR A 536 -37.57 12.12 -3.51
CA THR A 536 -38.40 10.98 -3.95
C THR A 536 -39.52 10.69 -2.96
N ALA A 537 -39.23 10.72 -1.66
CA ALA A 537 -40.23 10.54 -0.61
C ALA A 537 -41.28 11.68 -0.63
N GLN A 538 -40.86 12.92 -0.88
CA GLN A 538 -41.79 14.06 -1.04
C GLN A 538 -42.68 13.93 -2.27
N ALA A 539 -42.15 13.45 -3.40
CA ALA A 539 -42.95 13.15 -4.60
C ALA A 539 -44.00 12.06 -4.32
N ILE A 540 -43.62 11.01 -3.60
CA ILE A 540 -44.55 9.95 -3.15
C ILE A 540 -45.65 10.52 -2.24
N ALA A 541 -45.30 11.40 -1.29
CA ALA A 541 -46.25 11.97 -0.34
C ALA A 541 -47.40 12.75 -1.04
N LYS A 542 -47.11 13.44 -2.15
CA LYS A 542 -48.08 14.21 -2.96
C LYS A 542 -49.08 13.34 -3.75
N THR A 543 -48.90 12.02 -3.74
CA THR A 543 -49.77 11.09 -4.47
C THR A 543 -50.93 10.53 -3.66
N ALA A 544 -51.15 11.03 -2.43
CA ALA A 544 -52.23 10.59 -1.54
C ALA A 544 -53.59 10.43 -2.22
N ASP A 545 -54.09 11.49 -2.86
CA ASP A 545 -55.40 11.48 -3.51
C ASP A 545 -55.50 10.51 -4.70
N ALA A 546 -54.39 10.24 -5.39
CA ALA A 546 -54.35 9.33 -6.52
C ALA A 546 -54.28 7.87 -6.06
N TYR A 547 -53.54 7.62 -4.98
CA TYR A 547 -53.47 6.32 -4.33
C TYR A 547 -54.83 5.89 -3.78
N GLU A 548 -55.55 6.79 -3.10
CA GLU A 548 -56.87 6.50 -2.52
C GLU A 548 -57.96 6.27 -3.58
N LYS A 549 -57.85 6.90 -4.77
CA LYS A 549 -58.84 6.78 -5.85
C LYS A 549 -58.60 5.62 -6.80
N ALA A 550 -57.34 5.25 -7.07
CA ALA A 550 -56.99 4.34 -8.16
C ALA A 550 -55.78 3.42 -7.87
N GLY A 551 -55.33 3.34 -6.61
CA GLY A 551 -54.32 2.38 -6.17
C GLY A 551 -52.86 2.71 -6.53
N GLY A 552 -51.96 1.75 -6.31
CA GLY A 552 -50.51 1.92 -6.42
C GLY A 552 -49.98 2.29 -7.81
N LEU A 553 -50.63 1.84 -8.88
CA LEU A 553 -50.21 2.13 -10.25
C LEU A 553 -50.50 3.57 -10.66
N ALA A 554 -51.69 4.10 -10.33
CA ALA A 554 -52.01 5.51 -10.55
C ALA A 554 -51.16 6.44 -9.67
N ALA A 555 -50.83 6.00 -8.46
CA ALA A 555 -49.91 6.72 -7.58
C ALA A 555 -48.48 6.74 -8.12
N LEU A 556 -47.97 5.62 -8.65
CA LEU A 556 -46.67 5.58 -9.31
C LEU A 556 -46.63 6.48 -10.53
N ASP A 557 -47.62 6.42 -11.42
CA ASP A 557 -47.62 7.23 -12.64
C ASP A 557 -47.68 8.73 -12.32
N LYS A 558 -48.44 9.13 -11.28
CA LYS A 558 -48.46 10.51 -10.78
C LYS A 558 -47.11 10.92 -10.16
N ALA A 559 -46.51 10.09 -9.30
CA ALA A 559 -45.21 10.36 -8.68
C ALA A 559 -44.09 10.44 -9.71
N PHE A 560 -44.10 9.53 -10.68
CA PHE A 560 -43.15 9.47 -11.78
C PHE A 560 -43.25 10.71 -12.65
N HIS A 561 -44.46 11.16 -12.99
CA HIS A 561 -44.66 12.36 -13.78
C HIS A 561 -44.28 13.64 -13.03
N GLU A 562 -44.63 13.76 -11.74
CA GLU A 562 -44.27 14.90 -10.90
C GLU A 562 -42.74 15.01 -10.73
N GLU A 563 -42.08 13.90 -10.42
CA GLU A 563 -40.63 13.88 -10.20
C GLU A 563 -39.86 14.09 -11.50
N TYR A 564 -40.30 13.46 -12.61
CA TYR A 564 -39.73 13.72 -13.93
C TYR A 564 -39.90 15.19 -14.33
N SER A 565 -41.07 15.80 -14.12
CA SER A 565 -41.33 17.21 -14.46
C SER A 565 -40.44 18.15 -13.64
N ARG A 566 -40.26 17.86 -12.34
CA ARG A 566 -39.35 18.60 -11.45
C ARG A 566 -37.91 18.52 -11.93
N LEU A 567 -37.42 17.31 -12.22
CA LEU A 567 -36.06 17.06 -12.69
C LEU A 567 -35.81 17.64 -14.08
N TYR A 568 -36.82 17.64 -14.95
CA TYR A 568 -36.76 18.27 -16.26
C TYR A 568 -36.66 19.80 -16.12
N SER A 569 -37.50 20.43 -15.29
CA SER A 569 -37.39 21.86 -15.00
C SER A 569 -36.00 22.22 -14.47
N LEU A 570 -35.49 21.45 -13.51
CA LEU A 570 -34.15 21.65 -12.93
C LEU A 570 -33.03 21.43 -13.96
N SER A 571 -33.22 20.54 -14.94
CA SER A 571 -32.26 20.34 -16.03
C SER A 571 -32.20 21.51 -17.02
N THR A 572 -33.26 22.30 -17.13
CA THR A 572 -33.28 23.50 -17.98
C THR A 572 -32.64 24.72 -17.32
N GLU A 573 -32.36 24.67 -16.02
CA GLU A 573 -31.65 25.74 -15.32
C GLU A 573 -30.17 25.79 -15.75
N THR A 574 -29.70 26.99 -16.07
CA THR A 574 -28.30 27.20 -16.42
C THR A 574 -27.44 27.16 -15.15
N PRO A 575 -26.32 26.42 -15.15
CA PRO A 575 -25.41 26.42 -14.00
C PRO A 575 -24.93 27.83 -13.70
N THR A 576 -25.11 28.26 -12.46
CA THR A 576 -24.56 29.53 -11.96
C THR A 576 -23.20 29.25 -11.31
N PRO A 577 -22.36 30.28 -11.09
CA PRO A 577 -21.10 30.08 -10.36
C PRO A 577 -21.30 29.45 -8.97
N GLN A 578 -22.44 29.68 -8.33
CA GLN A 578 -22.71 29.24 -6.95
C GLN A 578 -23.58 27.98 -6.85
N ASN A 579 -24.22 27.56 -7.94
CA ASN A 579 -25.11 26.40 -7.95
C ASN A 579 -25.04 25.67 -9.29
N ASP A 580 -24.71 24.38 -9.21
CA ASP A 580 -24.73 23.45 -10.35
C ASP A 580 -25.83 22.40 -10.13
N PRO A 581 -26.97 22.50 -10.85
CA PRO A 581 -28.10 21.58 -10.72
C PRO A 581 -27.73 20.10 -10.90
N ARG A 582 -26.67 19.80 -11.67
CA ARG A 582 -26.21 18.42 -11.93
C ARG A 582 -25.71 17.72 -10.67
N LEU A 583 -25.27 18.46 -9.66
CA LEU A 583 -24.82 17.88 -8.38
C LEU A 583 -25.98 17.39 -7.52
N GLN A 584 -27.20 17.88 -7.77
CA GLN A 584 -28.38 17.57 -6.97
C GLN A 584 -28.96 16.19 -7.31
N HIS A 585 -28.86 15.74 -8.57
CA HIS A 585 -29.50 14.49 -9.00
C HIS A 585 -28.86 13.89 -10.27
N VAL A 586 -28.75 12.56 -10.33
CA VAL A 586 -28.21 11.83 -11.50
C VAL A 586 -28.97 12.11 -12.79
N LEU A 587 -30.31 12.11 -12.72
CA LEU A 587 -31.16 12.39 -13.88
C LEU A 587 -31.02 13.83 -14.43
N VAL A 588 -30.66 14.81 -13.60
CA VAL A 588 -30.38 16.17 -14.10
C VAL A 588 -29.13 16.15 -14.98
N TYR A 589 -28.10 15.40 -14.56
CA TYR A 589 -26.91 15.18 -15.37
C TYR A 589 -27.21 14.42 -16.67
N PHE A 590 -28.08 13.40 -16.63
CA PHE A 590 -28.48 12.63 -17.82
C PHE A 590 -29.26 13.50 -18.83
N LEU A 591 -30.25 14.27 -18.35
CA LEU A 591 -31.07 15.13 -19.19
C LEU A 591 -30.24 16.25 -19.84
N GLN A 592 -29.35 16.92 -19.10
CA GLN A 592 -28.49 17.98 -19.65
C GLN A 592 -27.45 17.47 -20.67
N ASN A 593 -27.18 16.16 -20.68
CA ASN A 593 -26.24 15.53 -21.60
C ASN A 593 -26.92 14.67 -22.68
N ASN A 594 -28.24 14.82 -22.86
CA ASN A 594 -29.05 14.13 -23.85
C ASN A 594 -28.96 12.59 -23.75
N ALA A 595 -29.05 12.04 -22.54
CA ALA A 595 -29.13 10.59 -22.34
C ALA A 595 -30.37 9.99 -23.02
N PRO A 596 -30.32 8.73 -23.50
CA PRO A 596 -31.47 8.07 -24.09
C PRO A 596 -32.65 8.04 -23.13
N LYS A 597 -33.87 8.25 -23.66
CA LYS A 597 -35.10 8.27 -22.87
C LYS A 597 -35.28 6.98 -22.06
N GLN A 598 -34.91 5.83 -22.63
CA GLN A 598 -34.93 4.52 -21.98
C GLN A 598 -34.02 4.45 -20.74
N VAL A 599 -32.82 5.04 -20.80
CA VAL A 599 -31.88 5.09 -19.67
C VAL A 599 -32.44 5.99 -18.56
N VAL A 600 -33.03 7.12 -18.92
CA VAL A 600 -33.68 8.05 -17.97
C VAL A 600 -34.88 7.41 -17.28
N GLU A 601 -35.77 6.78 -18.05
CA GLU A 601 -36.97 6.11 -17.51
C GLU A 601 -36.62 4.93 -16.63
N ARG A 602 -35.65 4.10 -17.04
CA ARG A 602 -35.14 2.99 -16.23
C ARG A 602 -34.53 3.48 -14.92
N THR A 603 -33.71 4.53 -14.96
CA THR A 603 -33.05 5.08 -13.76
C THR A 603 -34.09 5.67 -12.79
N LEU A 604 -35.12 6.36 -13.30
CA LEU A 604 -36.21 6.89 -12.47
C LEU A 604 -37.08 5.76 -11.89
N LEU A 605 -37.36 4.70 -12.65
CA LEU A 605 -38.05 3.52 -12.16
C LEU A 605 -37.24 2.80 -11.06
N GLU A 606 -35.92 2.66 -11.23
CA GLU A 606 -35.03 2.09 -10.23
C GLU A 606 -34.96 2.93 -8.95
N GLN A 607 -35.04 4.26 -9.06
CA GLN A 607 -35.17 5.17 -7.92
C GLN A 607 -36.44 4.90 -7.11
N PHE A 608 -37.60 4.77 -7.76
CA PHE A 608 -38.86 4.41 -7.05
C PHE A 608 -38.89 2.94 -6.60
N ALA A 609 -38.09 2.06 -7.19
CA ALA A 609 -37.94 0.67 -6.80
C ALA A 609 -36.94 0.44 -5.65
N ASP A 610 -36.23 1.48 -5.20
CA ASP A 610 -35.19 1.38 -4.18
C ASP A 610 -35.78 0.93 -2.83
N LYS A 611 -35.09 -0.01 -2.17
CA LYS A 611 -35.53 -0.63 -0.90
C LYS A 611 -35.61 0.39 0.23
N ASN A 612 -34.86 1.48 0.15
CA ASN A 612 -34.73 2.43 1.25
C ASN A 612 -35.90 3.43 1.34
N LEU A 613 -36.86 3.40 0.41
CA LEU A 613 -38.04 4.28 0.36
C LEU A 613 -39.29 3.72 1.09
N SER A 614 -39.22 2.52 1.68
CA SER A 614 -40.36 1.83 2.29
C SER A 614 -40.72 2.37 3.69
N TYR A 615 -41.34 3.55 3.75
CA TYR A 615 -41.71 4.23 5.00
C TYR A 615 -43.18 4.05 5.41
N ASP A 616 -44.06 3.83 4.44
CA ASP A 616 -45.51 3.73 4.62
C ASP A 616 -46.14 2.79 3.56
N GLU A 617 -47.40 2.36 3.77
CA GLU A 617 -48.06 1.41 2.86
C GLU A 617 -48.11 1.91 1.40
N ARG A 618 -48.19 3.24 1.22
CA ARG A 618 -48.20 3.89 -0.09
C ARG A 618 -46.86 3.78 -0.81
N SER A 619 -45.75 4.12 -0.15
CA SER A 619 -44.40 3.98 -0.73
C SER A 619 -44.05 2.53 -1.01
N ILE A 620 -44.48 1.59 -0.15
CA ILE A 620 -44.31 0.16 -0.38
C ILE A 620 -45.08 -0.29 -1.64
N SER A 621 -46.33 0.17 -1.80
CA SER A 621 -47.15 -0.15 -2.98
C SER A 621 -46.55 0.41 -4.28
N ILE A 622 -46.12 1.67 -4.28
CA ILE A 622 -45.47 2.32 -5.44
C ILE A 622 -44.16 1.60 -5.81
N MET A 623 -43.34 1.25 -4.82
CA MET A 623 -42.09 0.51 -5.01
C MET A 623 -42.32 -0.88 -5.63
N LYS A 624 -43.36 -1.60 -5.20
CA LYS A 624 -43.75 -2.89 -5.78
C LYS A 624 -44.15 -2.76 -7.25
N VAL A 625 -44.98 -1.77 -7.57
CA VAL A 625 -45.39 -1.52 -8.96
C VAL A 625 -44.19 -1.11 -9.83
N ALA A 626 -43.27 -0.29 -9.29
CA ALA A 626 -42.05 0.10 -10.00
C ALA A 626 -41.14 -1.12 -10.30
N ARG A 627 -40.99 -2.05 -9.34
CA ARG A 627 -40.24 -3.31 -9.55
C ARG A 627 -40.89 -4.25 -10.54
N ALA A 628 -42.23 -4.32 -10.57
CA ALA A 628 -42.96 -5.08 -11.58
C ALA A 628 -42.70 -4.51 -12.97
N LYS A 629 -42.84 -3.19 -13.15
CA LYS A 629 -42.51 -2.51 -14.41
C LYS A 629 -41.05 -2.70 -14.83
N LEU A 630 -40.09 -2.72 -13.90
CA LEU A 630 -38.67 -3.00 -14.22
C LEU A 630 -38.40 -4.42 -14.69
N LYS A 631 -39.19 -5.41 -14.24
CA LYS A 631 -39.07 -6.82 -14.68
C LYS A 631 -39.67 -7.05 -16.06
N GLU A 632 -40.63 -6.22 -16.45
CA GLU A 632 -41.26 -6.24 -17.78
C GLU A 632 -40.36 -5.63 -18.86
N ILE A 633 -39.38 -4.78 -18.48
CA ILE A 633 -38.38 -4.22 -19.39
C ILE A 633 -37.38 -5.32 -19.78
N GLY A 634 -37.48 -5.81 -21.01
CA GLY A 634 -36.61 -6.85 -21.55
C GLY A 634 -35.17 -6.36 -21.83
N PRO A 635 -34.18 -7.27 -21.97
CA PRO A 635 -32.80 -6.92 -22.28
C PRO A 635 -32.61 -6.30 -23.67
N ASP A 636 -33.58 -6.46 -24.57
CA ASP A 636 -33.58 -5.85 -25.92
C ASP A 636 -34.06 -4.39 -25.93
N GLU A 637 -34.64 -3.90 -24.82
CA GLU A 637 -35.21 -2.54 -24.73
C GLU A 637 -34.23 -1.49 -24.18
N VAL A 638 -33.18 -1.92 -23.46
CA VAL A 638 -32.17 -1.02 -22.88
C VAL A 638 -30.79 -1.66 -23.02
N ASP A 639 -29.86 -0.97 -23.70
CA ASP A 639 -28.44 -1.36 -23.72
C ASP A 639 -27.87 -1.21 -22.30
N MET A 640 -27.61 -2.34 -21.64
CA MET A 640 -27.12 -2.39 -20.26
C MET A 640 -25.68 -1.89 -20.13
N GLU A 641 -24.85 -2.04 -21.17
CA GLU A 641 -23.51 -1.48 -21.23
C GLU A 641 -23.55 0.06 -21.37
N GLU A 642 -24.47 0.59 -22.18
CA GLU A 642 -24.69 2.04 -22.28
C GLU A 642 -25.20 2.61 -20.96
N TYR A 643 -26.22 1.97 -20.37
CA TYR A 643 -26.78 2.35 -19.08
C TYR A 643 -25.70 2.39 -17.97
N LYS A 644 -24.84 1.37 -17.89
CA LYS A 644 -23.76 1.34 -16.89
C LYS A 644 -22.76 2.48 -17.08
N LYS A 645 -22.37 2.76 -18.34
CA LYS A 645 -21.45 3.87 -18.67
C LYS A 645 -22.00 5.24 -18.23
N TRP A 646 -23.30 5.45 -18.31
CA TRP A 646 -23.93 6.69 -17.84
C TRP A 646 -23.81 6.87 -16.32
N HIS A 647 -24.02 5.81 -15.54
CA HIS A 647 -23.80 5.85 -14.10
C HIS A 647 -22.31 6.03 -13.74
N GLU A 648 -21.40 5.38 -14.47
CA GLU A 648 -19.95 5.58 -14.30
C GLU A 648 -19.53 7.03 -14.60
N ASP A 649 -20.04 7.63 -15.68
CA ASP A 649 -19.76 9.02 -16.05
C ASP A 649 -20.28 10.01 -14.99
N TYR A 650 -21.46 9.78 -14.43
CA TYR A 650 -21.99 10.61 -13.33
C TYR A 650 -21.17 10.46 -12.05
N SER A 651 -20.78 9.23 -11.69
CA SER A 651 -19.91 8.98 -10.54
C SER A 651 -18.55 9.70 -10.70
N LEU A 652 -17.97 9.64 -11.90
CA LEU A 652 -16.75 10.38 -12.23
C LEU A 652 -16.95 11.91 -12.17
N PHE A 653 -18.09 12.43 -12.62
CA PHE A 653 -18.43 13.85 -12.51
C PHE A 653 -18.51 14.33 -11.05
N ARG A 654 -19.15 13.54 -10.17
CA ARG A 654 -19.17 13.84 -8.73
C ARG A 654 -17.76 13.80 -8.13
N LYS A 655 -16.95 12.81 -8.52
CA LYS A 655 -15.55 12.69 -8.09
C LYS A 655 -14.71 13.90 -8.49
N VAL A 656 -14.84 14.37 -9.74
CA VAL A 656 -14.20 15.60 -10.24
C VAL A 656 -14.62 16.82 -9.40
N SER A 657 -15.92 16.92 -9.08
CA SER A 657 -16.46 18.03 -8.29
C SER A 657 -15.90 18.03 -6.87
N ILE A 658 -15.76 16.86 -6.24
CA ILE A 658 -15.13 16.74 -4.91
C ILE A 658 -13.66 17.14 -4.95
N TYR A 659 -12.91 16.69 -5.96
CA TYR A 659 -11.51 17.09 -6.13
C TYR A 659 -11.34 18.59 -6.35
N LEU A 660 -12.21 19.19 -7.17
CA LEU A 660 -12.23 20.63 -7.37
C LEU A 660 -12.50 21.37 -6.06
N LEU A 661 -13.57 21.03 -5.33
CA LEU A 661 -13.91 21.72 -4.08
C LEU A 661 -12.84 21.57 -3.01
N THR A 662 -12.33 20.37 -2.81
CA THR A 662 -11.28 20.11 -1.82
C THR A 662 -9.99 20.87 -2.19
N GLY A 663 -9.62 20.90 -3.47
CA GLY A 663 -8.48 21.69 -3.94
C GLY A 663 -8.67 23.19 -3.75
N LEU A 664 -9.88 23.70 -3.94
CA LEU A 664 -10.23 25.11 -3.72
C LEU A 664 -10.23 25.49 -2.23
N GLU A 665 -10.77 24.65 -1.34
CA GLU A 665 -10.75 24.82 0.12
C GLU A 665 -9.29 24.89 0.63
N LEU A 666 -8.44 23.96 0.20
CA LEU A 666 -7.02 23.93 0.55
C LEU A 666 -6.27 25.16 0.02
N TYR A 667 -6.61 25.64 -1.18
CA TYR A 667 -6.05 26.86 -1.74
C TYR A 667 -6.35 28.08 -0.86
N GLN A 668 -7.58 28.20 -0.34
CA GLN A 668 -7.97 29.30 0.56
C GLN A 668 -7.21 29.24 1.88
N ASN A 669 -6.91 28.04 2.37
CA ASN A 669 -6.10 27.79 3.57
C ASN A 669 -4.59 27.95 3.34
N LYS A 670 -4.16 28.42 2.15
CA LYS A 670 -2.74 28.57 1.76
C LYS A 670 -1.95 27.26 1.73
N GLN A 671 -2.61 26.11 1.72
CA GLN A 671 -2.01 24.78 1.59
C GLN A 671 -1.85 24.44 0.10
N TYR A 672 -0.95 25.14 -0.58
CA TYR A 672 -0.84 25.08 -2.04
C TYR A 672 -0.34 23.73 -2.56
N TYR A 673 0.49 23.03 -1.77
CA TYR A 673 1.07 21.72 -2.13
C TYR A 673 -0.02 20.67 -2.30
N GLU A 674 -0.86 20.52 -1.27
CA GLU A 674 -1.99 19.60 -1.27
C GLU A 674 -3.05 20.06 -2.28
N ALA A 675 -3.37 21.36 -2.32
CA ALA A 675 -4.33 21.93 -3.26
C ALA A 675 -4.01 21.60 -4.72
N LEU A 676 -2.74 21.73 -5.12
CA LEU A 676 -2.30 21.44 -6.49
C LEU A 676 -2.54 19.98 -6.87
N THR A 677 -2.27 19.04 -5.97
CA THR A 677 -2.47 17.60 -6.22
C THR A 677 -3.93 17.30 -6.53
N TYR A 678 -4.87 17.81 -5.73
CA TYR A 678 -6.30 17.65 -5.98
C TYR A 678 -6.74 18.29 -7.31
N LEU A 679 -6.25 19.48 -7.64
CA LEU A 679 -6.64 20.20 -8.86
C LEU A 679 -6.09 19.56 -10.14
N VAL A 680 -4.92 18.92 -10.09
CA VAL A 680 -4.35 18.18 -11.23
C VAL A 680 -5.17 16.93 -11.53
N TYR A 681 -5.52 16.15 -10.50
CA TYR A 681 -6.40 14.99 -10.65
C TYR A 681 -7.83 15.37 -11.08
N ALA A 682 -8.35 16.50 -10.58
CA ALA A 682 -9.61 17.08 -11.05
C ALA A 682 -9.54 17.39 -12.55
N TYR A 683 -8.46 18.02 -13.01
CA TYR A 683 -8.30 18.40 -14.42
C TYR A 683 -8.21 17.18 -15.35
N GLN A 684 -7.36 16.20 -15.02
CA GLN A 684 -7.20 14.98 -15.83
C GLN A 684 -8.50 14.16 -15.92
N SER A 685 -9.18 13.98 -14.79
CA SER A 685 -10.47 13.28 -14.74
C SER A 685 -11.55 14.06 -15.51
N ASN A 686 -11.55 15.38 -15.41
CA ASN A 686 -12.49 16.25 -16.14
C ASN A 686 -12.26 16.23 -17.66
N LEU A 687 -11.02 16.13 -18.12
CA LEU A 687 -10.71 15.96 -19.56
C LEU A 687 -11.38 14.72 -20.13
N THR A 688 -11.38 13.61 -19.39
CA THR A 688 -12.02 12.35 -19.81
C THR A 688 -13.52 12.55 -20.02
N LEU A 689 -14.19 13.29 -19.14
CA LEU A 689 -15.61 13.64 -19.29
C LEU A 689 -15.85 14.61 -20.46
N ARG A 690 -15.01 15.65 -20.60
CA ARG A 690 -15.17 16.66 -21.65
C ARG A 690 -14.96 16.12 -23.07
N ARG A 691 -14.12 15.09 -23.25
CA ARG A 691 -14.00 14.37 -24.53
C ARG A 691 -15.32 13.73 -24.98
N LYS A 692 -16.19 13.37 -24.03
CA LYS A 692 -17.53 12.81 -24.28
C LYS A 692 -18.62 13.87 -24.43
N GLY A 693 -18.35 15.13 -24.11
CA GLY A 693 -19.29 16.25 -24.26
C GLY A 693 -18.95 17.45 -23.36
N ALA A 694 -19.18 18.67 -23.84
CA ALA A 694 -18.84 19.89 -23.11
C ALA A 694 -19.56 20.01 -21.75
N ASN A 695 -20.79 19.53 -21.66
CA ASN A 695 -21.66 19.56 -20.46
C ASN A 695 -21.49 18.33 -19.55
N ARG A 696 -20.60 17.39 -19.87
CA ARG A 696 -20.35 16.19 -19.04
C ARG A 696 -19.36 16.44 -17.90
N GLY A 697 -18.57 17.52 -17.99
CA GLY A 697 -17.55 17.87 -17.01
C GLY A 697 -17.90 19.11 -16.17
N ALA A 698 -17.08 19.35 -15.15
CA ALA A 698 -17.05 20.60 -14.39
C ALA A 698 -16.35 21.72 -15.19
N ASN A 699 -16.42 22.97 -14.70
CA ASN A 699 -15.83 24.13 -15.37
C ASN A 699 -14.30 24.00 -15.51
N ALA A 700 -13.84 23.68 -16.72
CA ALA A 700 -12.43 23.45 -17.00
C ALA A 700 -11.57 24.71 -16.84
N SER A 701 -12.13 25.89 -17.17
CA SER A 701 -11.41 27.16 -17.04
C SER A 701 -11.12 27.49 -15.58
N LEU A 702 -12.06 27.17 -14.68
CA LEU A 702 -11.87 27.36 -13.24
C LEU A 702 -10.81 26.42 -12.67
N ILE A 703 -10.88 25.12 -13.00
CA ILE A 703 -9.87 24.13 -12.57
C ILE A 703 -8.48 24.55 -13.07
N ALA A 704 -8.39 24.94 -14.35
CA ALA A 704 -7.13 25.37 -14.96
C ALA A 704 -6.57 26.64 -14.30
N LEU A 705 -7.42 27.63 -14.01
CA LEU A 705 -7.03 28.87 -13.34
C LEU A 705 -6.43 28.61 -11.95
N TYR A 706 -7.11 27.84 -11.11
CA TYR A 706 -6.64 27.58 -9.75
C TYR A 706 -5.44 26.63 -9.73
N ARG A 707 -5.35 25.69 -10.68
CA ARG A 707 -4.15 24.88 -10.90
C ARG A 707 -2.93 25.75 -11.22
N ARG A 708 -3.07 26.72 -12.16
CA ARG A 708 -2.01 27.68 -12.49
C ARG A 708 -1.65 28.56 -11.29
N LYS A 709 -2.64 29.09 -10.56
CA LYS A 709 -2.39 29.91 -9.36
C LYS A 709 -1.63 29.13 -8.28
N CYS A 710 -1.98 27.87 -8.02
CA CYS A 710 -1.24 27.01 -7.09
C CYS A 710 0.22 26.82 -7.54
N LEU A 711 0.42 26.51 -8.82
CA LEU A 711 1.77 26.33 -9.39
C LEU A 711 2.64 27.57 -9.23
N LEU A 712 2.12 28.74 -9.59
CA LEU A 712 2.85 29.99 -9.46
C LEU A 712 3.17 30.30 -7.98
N LYS A 713 2.23 30.08 -7.06
CA LYS A 713 2.45 30.29 -5.62
C LYS A 713 3.47 29.33 -5.02
N LEU A 714 3.45 28.06 -5.43
CA LEU A 714 4.45 27.06 -5.03
C LEU A 714 5.82 27.38 -5.61
N ASN A 715 5.87 27.85 -6.85
CA ASN A 715 7.10 28.28 -7.49
C ASN A 715 7.74 29.47 -6.78
N ASP A 716 6.94 30.48 -6.39
CA ASP A 716 7.40 31.61 -5.58
C ASP A 716 7.90 31.15 -4.20
N ALA A 717 7.19 30.22 -3.56
CA ALA A 717 7.60 29.66 -2.27
C ALA A 717 8.91 28.86 -2.37
N ALA A 718 9.06 28.02 -3.38
CA ALA A 718 10.29 27.27 -3.65
C ALA A 718 11.47 28.20 -3.94
N ALA A 719 11.25 29.27 -4.71
CA ALA A 719 12.26 30.29 -4.96
C ALA A 719 12.66 31.05 -3.69
N ALA A 720 11.71 31.38 -2.81
CA ALA A 720 12.00 32.03 -1.53
C ALA A 720 12.79 31.12 -0.58
N LEU A 721 12.45 29.83 -0.54
CA LEU A 721 13.18 28.81 0.22
C LEU A 721 14.61 28.65 -0.31
N PHE A 722 14.79 28.68 -1.63
CA PHE A 722 16.10 28.64 -2.27
C PHE A 722 16.97 29.87 -1.95
N GLU A 723 16.38 31.06 -1.81
CA GLU A 723 17.08 32.31 -1.45
C GLU A 723 17.47 32.39 0.04
N SER A 724 16.89 31.57 0.91
CA SER A 724 17.04 31.67 2.37
C SER A 724 18.45 31.31 2.91
N SER A 725 19.36 30.81 2.07
CA SER A 725 20.75 30.43 2.42
C SER A 725 20.90 29.38 3.55
N ASN A 726 19.80 28.77 3.99
CA ASN A 726 19.77 27.64 4.93
C ASN A 726 19.68 26.33 4.12
N GLU A 727 20.62 25.40 4.30
CA GLU A 727 20.68 24.15 3.53
C GLU A 727 19.38 23.34 3.57
N LEU A 728 18.74 23.23 4.75
CA LEU A 728 17.48 22.50 4.91
C LEU A 728 16.33 23.12 4.13
N SER A 729 16.25 24.46 4.13
CA SER A 729 15.22 25.20 3.40
C SER A 729 15.47 25.15 1.89
N VAL A 730 16.74 25.19 1.46
CA VAL A 730 17.12 25.02 0.05
C VAL A 730 16.73 23.63 -0.44
N ASP A 731 16.98 22.58 0.35
CA ASP A 731 16.60 21.21 0.01
C ASP A 731 15.08 21.03 -0.05
N GLU A 732 14.33 21.64 0.87
CA GLU A 732 12.87 21.66 0.81
C GLU A 732 12.36 22.34 -0.48
N GLY A 733 12.95 23.48 -0.86
CA GLY A 733 12.63 24.18 -2.11
C GLY A 733 12.91 23.35 -3.36
N VAL A 734 14.07 22.67 -3.40
CA VAL A 734 14.45 21.77 -4.51
C VAL A 734 13.55 20.53 -4.56
N ASN A 735 13.15 19.98 -3.43
CA ASN A 735 12.23 18.86 -3.35
C ASN A 735 10.84 19.21 -3.88
N ILE A 736 10.28 20.38 -3.50
CA ILE A 736 9.00 20.87 -4.05
C ILE A 736 9.09 21.02 -5.57
N LEU A 737 10.24 21.47 -6.08
CA LEU A 737 10.46 21.66 -7.49
C LEU A 737 10.49 20.33 -8.27
N ASN A 738 11.26 19.35 -7.78
CA ASN A 738 11.41 18.04 -8.41
C ASN A 738 10.16 17.17 -8.31
N GLU A 739 9.51 17.13 -7.15
CA GLU A 739 8.38 16.23 -6.89
C GLU A 739 7.06 16.73 -7.47
N LEU A 740 6.88 18.05 -7.60
CA LEU A 740 5.57 18.63 -7.88
C LEU A 740 5.59 19.65 -9.03
N ILE A 741 6.48 20.64 -9.01
CA ILE A 741 6.47 21.73 -10.02
C ILE A 741 6.86 21.20 -11.40
N ILE A 742 8.00 20.53 -11.54
CA ILE A 742 8.49 20.00 -12.84
C ILE A 742 7.48 18.99 -13.44
N PRO A 743 6.99 17.97 -12.71
CA PRO A 743 5.99 17.06 -13.24
C PRO A 743 4.69 17.75 -13.67
N CYS A 744 4.22 18.74 -12.90
CA CYS A 744 3.02 19.49 -13.25
C CYS A 744 3.23 20.43 -14.45
N MET A 745 4.42 21.02 -14.61
CA MET A 745 4.78 21.79 -15.80
C MET A 745 4.74 20.92 -17.07
N HIS A 746 5.19 19.67 -16.99
CA HIS A 746 5.10 18.72 -18.11
C HIS A 746 3.64 18.44 -18.49
N LEU A 747 2.76 18.31 -17.49
CA LEU A 747 1.33 18.10 -17.71
C LEU A 747 0.64 19.32 -18.34
N LEU A 748 1.13 20.53 -18.06
CA LEU A 748 0.64 21.76 -18.70
C LEU A 748 0.96 21.79 -20.19
N ILE A 749 2.14 21.33 -20.60
CA ILE A 749 2.67 21.43 -21.99
C ILE A 749 2.16 20.29 -22.89
N SER A 750 1.19 19.49 -22.43
CA SER A 750 0.57 18.43 -23.23
C SER A 750 -0.24 18.99 -24.43
N SER A 751 -0.56 18.12 -25.40
CA SER A 751 -0.98 18.42 -26.79
C SER A 751 -2.10 19.46 -27.03
N ASP A 752 -2.84 19.88 -26.00
CA ASP A 752 -3.88 20.93 -26.05
C ASP A 752 -3.57 22.08 -25.07
N THR A 753 -2.37 22.69 -25.14
CA THR A 753 -1.95 23.71 -24.18
C THR A 753 -2.65 25.06 -24.40
N SER A 754 -3.27 25.63 -23.36
CA SER A 754 -3.83 26.98 -23.43
C SER A 754 -2.74 28.06 -23.38
N LYS A 755 -2.97 29.22 -24.00
CA LYS A 755 -2.03 30.37 -23.93
C LYS A 755 -1.69 30.73 -22.47
N ASP A 756 -2.68 30.75 -21.60
CA ASP A 756 -2.49 31.01 -20.16
C ASP A 756 -1.60 29.96 -19.46
N ASP A 757 -1.64 28.69 -19.90
CA ASP A 757 -0.78 27.64 -19.35
C ASP A 757 0.67 27.82 -19.82
N LEU A 758 0.90 28.25 -21.07
CA LEU A 758 2.23 28.61 -21.57
C LEU A 758 2.78 29.85 -20.86
N ASP A 759 1.96 30.89 -20.70
CA ASP A 759 2.36 32.11 -20.00
C ASP A 759 2.77 31.80 -18.54
N ALA A 760 2.05 30.91 -17.85
CA ALA A 760 2.41 30.48 -16.49
C ALA A 760 3.73 29.68 -16.45
N VAL A 761 3.97 28.80 -17.43
CA VAL A 761 5.24 28.07 -17.58
C VAL A 761 6.40 29.04 -17.83
N GLU A 762 6.21 30.03 -18.69
CA GLU A 762 7.21 31.05 -18.97
C GLU A 762 7.52 31.91 -17.74
N VAL A 763 6.52 32.30 -16.94
CA VAL A 763 6.74 33.00 -15.67
C VAL A 763 7.62 32.19 -14.72
N MET A 764 7.37 30.88 -14.59
CA MET A 764 8.20 30.00 -13.75
C MET A 764 9.63 29.87 -14.31
N ARG A 765 9.78 29.65 -15.62
CA ARG A 765 11.10 29.58 -16.28
C ARG A 765 11.89 30.87 -16.11
N ASN A 766 11.27 32.02 -16.35
CA ASN A 766 11.89 33.33 -16.21
C ASN A 766 12.34 33.58 -14.76
N ARG A 767 11.55 33.14 -13.76
CA ARG A 767 11.92 33.25 -12.35
C ARG A 767 13.21 32.50 -12.03
N TRP A 768 13.38 31.27 -12.52
CA TRP A 768 14.59 30.48 -12.28
C TRP A 768 15.77 30.88 -13.15
N CYS A 769 15.53 31.28 -14.41
CA CYS A 769 16.56 31.84 -15.28
C CYS A 769 17.15 33.15 -14.74
N ALA A 770 16.42 33.92 -13.94
CA ALA A 770 16.93 35.14 -13.31
C ALA A 770 18.06 34.89 -12.28
N TYR A 771 18.31 33.64 -11.87
CA TYR A 771 19.47 33.27 -11.05
C TYR A 771 20.73 33.00 -11.90
N LEU A 772 20.60 32.83 -13.22
CA LEU A 772 21.73 32.70 -14.13
C LEU A 772 22.50 34.04 -14.19
N GLY A 773 23.73 34.06 -13.70
CA GLY A 773 24.59 35.24 -13.68
C GLY A 773 24.51 36.10 -12.41
N LYS A 774 23.81 35.65 -11.35
CA LYS A 774 23.94 36.24 -10.01
C LYS A 774 25.12 35.60 -9.26
N ASP A 775 25.84 36.40 -8.46
CA ASP A 775 26.83 35.89 -7.52
C ASP A 775 26.13 35.09 -6.41
N MET A 776 26.38 33.78 -6.35
CA MET A 776 25.80 32.83 -5.39
C MET A 776 26.85 31.82 -4.90
N ASN A 777 26.58 31.13 -3.79
CA ASN A 777 27.47 30.09 -3.26
C ASN A 777 27.63 28.92 -4.26
N GLU A 778 28.80 28.27 -4.28
CA GLU A 778 29.12 27.16 -5.20
C GLU A 778 28.11 25.99 -5.07
N ASP A 779 27.67 25.68 -3.84
CA ASP A 779 26.69 24.62 -3.60
C ASP A 779 25.29 24.93 -4.16
N LEU A 780 24.87 26.20 -4.06
CA LEU A 780 23.61 26.68 -4.62
C LEU A 780 23.66 26.69 -6.15
N GLN A 781 24.81 27.07 -6.72
CA GLN A 781 25.04 27.05 -8.16
C GLN A 781 25.01 25.62 -8.71
N LEU A 782 25.56 24.65 -7.97
CA LEU A 782 25.52 23.23 -8.32
C LEU A 782 24.08 22.69 -8.30
N LYS A 783 23.32 22.94 -7.22
CA LYS A 783 21.90 22.54 -7.13
C LYS A 783 21.05 23.18 -8.23
N LEU A 784 21.25 24.47 -8.54
CA LEU A 784 20.57 25.14 -9.65
C LEU A 784 20.89 24.47 -10.99
N SER A 785 22.16 24.12 -11.24
CA SER A 785 22.58 23.46 -12.48
C SER A 785 21.98 22.08 -12.68
N GLU A 786 21.59 21.40 -11.60
CA GLU A 786 21.04 20.04 -11.62
C GLU A 786 19.57 19.98 -12.06
N PHE A 787 18.73 20.91 -11.59
CA PHE A 787 17.29 20.90 -11.92
C PHE A 787 16.91 21.82 -13.09
N LEU A 788 17.70 22.87 -13.36
CA LEU A 788 17.36 23.87 -14.37
C LEU A 788 17.19 23.27 -15.79
N PRO A 789 18.02 22.31 -16.25
CA PRO A 789 17.78 21.65 -17.54
C PRO A 789 16.41 20.97 -17.63
N ARG A 790 15.95 20.32 -16.54
CA ARG A 790 14.64 19.64 -16.48
C ARG A 790 13.47 20.62 -16.47
N LEU A 791 13.67 21.80 -15.87
CA LEU A 791 12.67 22.87 -15.85
C LEU A 791 12.53 23.58 -17.22
N LEU A 792 13.61 23.62 -18.01
CA LEU A 792 13.63 24.21 -19.35
C LEU A 792 13.23 23.22 -20.46
N ASP A 793 13.64 21.96 -20.36
CA ASP A 793 13.35 20.90 -21.33
C ASP A 793 12.35 19.87 -20.79
N CYS A 794 11.06 20.12 -21.01
CA CYS A 794 9.97 19.28 -20.52
C CYS A 794 9.69 18.03 -21.39
N SER A 795 10.63 17.59 -22.24
CA SER A 795 10.38 16.61 -23.31
C SER A 795 10.73 15.14 -23.00
N SER A 796 11.29 14.83 -21.82
CA SER A 796 12.18 13.66 -21.69
C SER A 796 11.92 12.64 -20.57
N GLU A 797 11.04 12.89 -19.61
CA GLU A 797 10.83 12.01 -18.44
C GLU A 797 9.36 11.55 -18.31
N GLY A 798 9.17 10.27 -18.00
CA GLY A 798 7.84 9.69 -17.77
C GLY A 798 7.19 10.32 -16.54
N ILE A 799 6.07 11.02 -16.74
CA ILE A 799 5.37 11.73 -15.67
C ILE A 799 4.68 10.70 -14.77
N VAL A 800 5.24 10.46 -13.58
CA VAL A 800 4.56 9.70 -12.52
C VAL A 800 4.17 10.69 -11.43
N LEU A 801 2.89 11.09 -11.40
CA LEU A 801 2.32 11.66 -10.19
C LEU A 801 2.09 10.52 -9.19
N LYS A 802 2.37 10.76 -7.90
CA LYS A 802 1.98 9.86 -6.79
C LYS A 802 0.48 9.57 -6.83
N GLU A 803 0.05 8.49 -6.17
CA GLU A 803 -1.34 7.99 -6.11
C GLU A 803 -2.43 9.08 -5.95
N PRO A 804 -3.65 8.87 -6.47
CA PRO A 804 -4.73 9.84 -6.38
C PRO A 804 -5.05 10.17 -4.91
N PRO A 805 -5.30 11.45 -4.58
CA PRO A 805 -5.51 11.85 -3.20
C PRO A 805 -6.79 11.23 -2.62
N LYS A 806 -6.74 10.85 -1.33
CA LYS A 806 -7.83 10.15 -0.63
C LYS A 806 -9.07 11.04 -0.52
N ILE A 807 -10.19 10.57 -1.06
CA ILE A 807 -11.50 11.23 -0.93
C ILE A 807 -12.16 10.72 0.35
N ARG A 808 -12.58 11.64 1.23
CA ARG A 808 -13.42 11.27 2.39
C ARG A 808 -14.83 10.88 1.91
N PRO A 809 -15.44 9.81 2.44
CA PRO A 809 -16.83 9.49 2.14
C PRO A 809 -17.73 10.55 2.78
N ASN A 810 -18.27 11.46 1.96
CA ASN A 810 -19.13 12.53 2.44
C ASN A 810 -20.61 12.15 2.21
N SER A 811 -21.48 12.66 3.09
CA SER A 811 -22.93 12.59 2.91
C SER A 811 -23.34 13.19 1.57
N PRO A 812 -24.30 12.61 0.82
CA PRO A 812 -24.74 13.13 -0.48
C PRO A 812 -25.24 14.59 -0.43
N TYR A 813 -25.76 15.04 0.71
CA TYR A 813 -26.26 16.39 0.95
C TYR A 813 -25.17 17.42 1.26
N ASP A 814 -23.95 16.97 1.58
CA ASP A 814 -22.79 17.82 1.89
C ASP A 814 -22.20 18.49 0.64
N LEU A 815 -22.39 17.89 -0.54
CA LEU A 815 -21.68 18.33 -1.75
C LEU A 815 -22.22 19.65 -2.33
N CYS A 816 -23.54 19.82 -2.39
CA CYS A 816 -24.15 21.04 -2.96
C CYS A 816 -23.97 22.26 -2.04
N SER A 817 -24.13 22.09 -0.73
CA SER A 817 -23.92 23.15 0.25
C SER A 817 -22.45 23.59 0.29
N ARG A 818 -21.51 22.64 0.23
CA ARG A 818 -20.08 22.93 0.09
C ARG A 818 -19.75 23.60 -1.23
N PHE A 819 -20.35 23.16 -2.33
CA PHE A 819 -20.16 23.82 -3.63
C PHE A 819 -20.56 25.30 -3.55
N ALA A 820 -21.74 25.60 -3.00
CA ALA A 820 -22.19 26.98 -2.83
C ALA A 820 -21.24 27.79 -1.93
N ALA A 821 -20.88 27.28 -0.76
CA ALA A 821 -20.02 27.98 0.20
C ALA A 821 -18.62 28.28 -0.35
N VAL A 822 -17.98 27.29 -0.98
CA VAL A 822 -16.64 27.43 -1.56
C VAL A 822 -16.66 28.39 -2.75
N MET A 823 -17.67 28.27 -3.61
CA MET A 823 -17.79 29.15 -4.77
C MET A 823 -18.17 30.58 -4.39
N GLU A 824 -19.02 30.78 -3.38
CA GLU A 824 -19.30 32.11 -2.82
C GLU A 824 -18.04 32.73 -2.22
N SER A 825 -17.26 31.96 -1.45
CA SER A 825 -16.02 32.44 -0.86
C SER A 825 -14.96 32.83 -1.90
N ILE A 826 -14.91 32.11 -3.02
CA ILE A 826 -13.99 32.40 -4.14
C ILE A 826 -14.42 33.60 -4.97
N HIS A 827 -15.71 33.76 -5.23
CA HIS A 827 -16.24 34.87 -6.03
C HIS A 827 -16.50 36.14 -5.20
N GLY A 828 -16.75 36.00 -3.89
CA GLY A 828 -17.02 37.10 -2.95
C GLY A 828 -15.79 37.92 -2.54
N ALA A 829 -14.59 37.53 -2.97
CA ALA A 829 -13.35 38.24 -2.65
C ALA A 829 -13.05 39.45 -3.55
N SER A 830 -13.94 39.87 -4.46
CA SER A 830 -13.78 41.16 -5.15
C SER A 830 -15.06 41.71 -5.82
N THR A 831 -15.79 42.59 -5.12
CA THR A 831 -16.17 43.97 -5.55
C THR A 831 -17.11 44.60 -4.51
N VAL A 832 -16.54 45.16 -3.44
CA VAL A 832 -17.19 46.29 -2.75
C VAL A 832 -16.90 47.53 -3.60
N THR A 833 -17.82 47.88 -4.50
CA THR A 833 -17.98 49.28 -4.90
C THR A 833 -19.08 49.88 -4.05
N VAL A 834 -18.65 50.76 -3.15
CA VAL A 834 -19.47 51.59 -2.29
C VAL A 834 -20.50 52.35 -3.12
N LYS A 835 -21.77 52.26 -2.70
CA LYS A 835 -22.52 53.43 -2.26
C LYS A 835 -23.20 53.13 -0.94
#